data_AF-A0A2C5ZEJ4-F1
#
_entry.id   AF-A0A2C5ZEJ4-F1
#
_cell.length_a   1.000
_cell.length_b   1.000
_cell.length_c   1.000
_cell.angle_alpha   90.00
_cell.angle_beta   90.00
_cell.angle_gamma   90.00
#
_symmetry.space_group_name_H-M   'P 1'
#
loop_
_entity.id
_entity.type
_entity.pdbx_description
1 polymer ?
#
loop_
_entity_poly.entity_id
_entity_poly.type
_entity_poly.pdbx_seq_one_letter_code
_entity_poly.pdbx_strand_id
1 'polypeptide(L)'
;MPTRKIRVDEDQATMKEAMENGRGSNKGDKAIVLEKIPSDDAETTGSLKQLDATEDDILEARELAASMSLETVHGMMKEVLADHENDPNFNHATLEVIKTFLSNQDVLLNPEKHEHLVERIKLEAALIATNSPYAEVRANVDNHDKADMPVSTIRAWTLGCLFSVLLSFVNQLFSVRQPSIKFETNVAQLLSYPLGKCWERWMPRYDMPIPFTGRSVSLNPGPFNKKEHMLIAIMANTSKSLPYTNFMIWTQVLPQGFNQQYARSAGYMFLNAFATNFIGYGLAGVMRKILVKPAYCIWPTVFSTIALNAALHPGAGDETKTVRGPMRTTWSMSRYRFFLYTFFAMLVYFWFPNYLFQALSYFSWMTWIAPDNLTLNILTGMQNGLGLFNPFPTFDWNCMTYITDPLMLPSTTTFNAVGGMFLTGLLIPIAWFTNTWNTGYLPIITNRVHDHFGKLYNISNALDSRGMFDAKKYVKYSRPYLGAANALAYGWHFAIYTAIITHVLLYHRPQMIMGFKSIFKSLRCAFFRKKKKTDRSAGNAREEEKYPDVHNRLMSAYAEIPEWWFCLILAISMILGILGIVLWPTYTSPAVVLYGILLCLLFIVPIGVTVSMTGMEITLNVLAEFIGGVIVEGNALAMNFFKSYGYITCAHAVSFLQDLKIAHYVKIPPRVTFMGQMVATLISTSVCTGVFMFQMNIKDVCTESAPMRFFCPGPNTFMTASVLWGTIGPIKVFGKEGYYRWLLMGFPVGFLLVFIVWALQRRYPDSGFLRRINVVVAIAGSLQWAPYSFSYAWPALPVAWFSWIYVRSRYLNFWSRYNYVLSASLSAGVAISAIIMLFTVQWAGINVVWWGNTQPFKGCEGEPCRLYKLAEGERF
;
A
#
# COMPACT_ATOMS: atom_id res chain seq x y z
N MET A 1 29.77 21.22 53.36
CA MET A 1 30.42 22.08 54.38
C MET A 1 31.37 21.21 55.18
N PRO A 2 32.59 21.64 55.51
CA PRO A 2 33.38 22.71 54.88
C PRO A 2 34.82 22.20 54.52
N THR A 3 35.43 22.69 53.43
CA THR A 3 36.60 23.62 53.39
C THR A 3 37.93 23.04 53.90
N ARG A 4 39.12 23.32 53.36
CA ARG A 4 39.69 24.40 52.54
C ARG A 4 41.09 23.86 52.10
N LYS A 5 41.56 24.01 50.85
CA LYS A 5 42.28 25.19 50.29
C LYS A 5 43.59 25.42 51.09
N ILE A 6 44.82 25.47 50.55
CA ILE A 6 45.45 26.42 49.59
C ILE A 6 46.90 25.88 49.42
N ARG A 7 47.47 25.58 48.23
CA ARG A 7 47.97 26.41 47.08
C ARG A 7 49.43 26.89 47.25
N VAL A 8 50.11 26.96 46.10
CA VAL A 8 51.23 27.87 45.72
C VAL A 8 52.63 27.49 46.20
N ASP A 9 53.71 27.56 45.42
CA ASP A 9 53.94 27.79 43.98
C ASP A 9 55.43 27.48 43.71
N GLU A 10 55.77 27.26 42.43
CA GLU A 10 56.89 27.87 41.65
C GLU A 10 58.25 28.14 42.33
N ASP A 11 59.41 28.07 41.69
CA ASP A 11 59.79 27.77 40.32
C ASP A 11 61.31 27.57 40.28
N GLN A 12 61.72 26.73 39.33
CA GLN A 12 62.85 26.88 38.41
C GLN A 12 64.09 27.69 38.82
N ALA A 13 65.21 26.97 38.93
CA ALA A 13 66.49 27.22 38.26
C ALA A 13 67.51 26.25 38.91
N THR A 14 68.33 25.46 38.23
CA THR A 14 69.17 25.85 37.11
C THR A 14 69.74 24.57 36.51
N MET A 15 69.57 24.40 35.20
CA MET A 15 70.37 23.51 34.37
C MET A 15 71.86 23.81 34.59
N LYS A 16 72.66 22.77 34.84
CA LYS A 16 73.86 22.42 34.04
C LYS A 16 74.76 21.47 34.84
N GLU A 17 74.40 20.20 34.84
CA GLU A 17 75.41 19.15 34.63
C GLU A 17 75.02 18.43 33.36
N ALA A 18 75.53 19.00 32.28
CA ALA A 18 75.36 18.54 30.92
C ALA A 18 76.39 17.46 30.62
N MET A 19 75.91 16.50 29.83
CA MET A 19 76.65 15.69 28.89
C MET A 19 77.42 14.47 29.41
N GLU A 20 76.80 13.33 29.08
CA GLU A 20 77.43 12.08 28.62
C GLU A 20 78.13 11.22 29.67
N ASN A 21 78.04 9.90 29.68
CA ASN A 21 77.16 8.89 29.08
C ASN A 21 77.70 7.56 29.67
N GLY A 22 76.86 6.67 30.19
CA GLY A 22 77.30 5.36 30.68
C GLY A 22 76.26 4.65 31.52
N ARG A 23 75.24 4.07 30.88
CA ARG A 23 75.06 2.61 30.67
C ARG A 23 74.68 1.79 31.92
N GLY A 24 73.46 1.25 31.88
CA GLY A 24 73.28 -0.21 31.98
C GLY A 24 72.39 -0.77 33.10
N SER A 25 71.17 -1.17 32.70
CA SER A 25 70.43 -2.40 33.11
C SER A 25 69.97 -2.51 34.58
N ASN A 26 68.75 -2.91 34.94
CA ASN A 26 67.69 -3.65 34.27
C ASN A 26 66.40 -3.52 35.13
N LYS A 27 65.25 -3.20 34.54
CA LYS A 27 63.90 -3.58 35.02
C LYS A 27 62.89 -3.23 33.93
N GLY A 28 62.38 -4.26 33.25
CA GLY A 28 61.32 -4.13 32.27
C GLY A 28 59.95 -4.12 32.93
N ASP A 29 59.11 -3.17 32.53
CA ASP A 29 57.72 -3.48 32.21
C ASP A 29 57.20 -2.53 31.12
N LYS A 30 57.04 -3.12 29.94
CA LYS A 30 56.14 -2.82 28.80
C LYS A 30 55.88 -1.35 28.46
N ALA A 31 56.70 -0.89 27.52
CA ALA A 31 56.49 0.29 26.70
C ALA A 31 55.16 0.24 25.93
N ILE A 32 54.42 1.33 26.05
CA ILE A 32 53.24 1.68 25.26
C ILE A 32 53.69 1.85 23.81
N VAL A 33 53.23 0.93 22.96
CA VAL A 33 53.34 1.06 21.51
C VAL A 33 52.51 2.28 21.10
N LEU A 34 53.17 3.25 20.44
CA LEU A 34 52.53 4.28 19.63
C LEU A 34 51.59 3.62 18.63
N GLU A 35 50.32 3.51 18.99
CA GLU A 35 49.26 3.16 18.06
C GLU A 35 48.96 4.42 17.24
N LYS A 36 49.13 4.30 15.93
CA LYS A 36 48.84 5.32 14.94
C LYS A 36 47.51 6.00 15.26
N ILE A 37 47.55 7.33 15.32
CA ILE A 37 46.40 8.21 15.16
C ILE A 37 45.59 7.67 13.97
N PRO A 38 44.29 7.33 14.13
CA PRO A 38 43.45 6.99 13.01
C PRO A 38 43.41 8.21 12.09
N SER A 39 43.70 8.01 10.80
CA SER A 39 43.47 9.03 9.77
C SER A 39 42.06 9.61 9.90
N ASP A 40 41.94 10.94 9.85
CA ASP A 40 40.69 11.72 9.93
C ASP A 40 39.53 11.13 9.08
N ASP A 41 39.84 10.40 8.01
CA ASP A 41 38.87 9.74 7.13
C ASP A 41 37.91 8.74 7.85
N ALA A 42 38.31 8.13 8.96
CA ALA A 42 37.51 7.11 9.67
C ALA A 42 36.37 7.71 10.52
N GLU A 43 36.58 8.89 11.12
CA GLU A 43 35.52 9.62 11.84
C GLU A 43 34.60 10.35 10.86
N THR A 44 35.13 10.89 9.76
CA THR A 44 34.31 11.49 8.70
C THR A 44 33.41 10.45 8.02
N THR A 45 33.89 9.24 7.73
CA THR A 45 33.02 8.17 7.18
C THR A 45 32.00 7.65 8.19
N GLY A 46 32.26 7.75 9.49
CA GLY A 46 31.32 7.43 10.56
C GLY A 46 30.19 8.46 10.69
N SER A 47 30.51 9.75 10.58
CA SER A 47 29.54 10.85 10.64
C SER A 47 28.69 10.94 9.37
N LEU A 48 29.27 10.65 8.20
CA LEU A 48 28.58 10.64 6.89
C LEU A 48 27.59 9.47 6.75
N LYS A 49 27.88 8.29 7.34
CA LYS A 49 26.95 7.15 7.37
C LYS A 49 25.63 7.45 8.11
N GLN A 50 25.59 8.48 8.96
CA GLN A 50 24.40 8.83 9.73
C GLN A 50 23.42 9.73 8.96
N LEU A 51 23.82 10.31 7.82
CA LEU A 51 22.98 11.19 6.99
C LEU A 51 22.02 10.41 6.08
N ASP A 52 22.05 9.07 6.12
CA ASP A 52 21.20 8.18 5.31
C ASP A 52 21.21 8.53 3.80
N ALA A 53 22.27 9.19 3.31
CA ALA A 53 22.40 9.74 1.95
C ALA A 53 23.52 9.05 1.17
N THR A 54 23.44 9.09 -0.16
CA THR A 54 24.51 8.56 -1.02
C THR A 54 25.67 9.54 -1.14
N GLU A 55 26.85 9.09 -1.56
CA GLU A 55 28.04 9.96 -1.70
C GLU A 55 27.80 11.10 -2.70
N ASP A 56 27.08 10.81 -3.81
CA ASP A 56 26.72 11.80 -4.83
C ASP A 56 25.81 12.91 -4.24
N ASP A 57 24.79 12.52 -3.45
CA ASP A 57 23.87 13.48 -2.82
C ASP A 57 24.61 14.42 -1.85
N ILE A 58 25.59 13.88 -1.12
CA ILE A 58 26.39 14.63 -0.16
C ILE A 58 27.29 15.64 -0.89
N LEU A 59 27.88 15.25 -2.03
CA LEU A 59 28.70 16.14 -2.83
C LEU A 59 27.89 17.34 -3.33
N GLU A 60 26.68 17.12 -3.85
CA GLU A 60 25.78 18.20 -4.29
C GLU A 60 25.34 19.09 -3.12
N ALA A 61 25.02 18.49 -1.97
CA ALA A 61 24.58 19.23 -0.79
C ALA A 61 25.69 20.10 -0.17
N ARG A 62 26.98 19.73 -0.30
CA ARG A 62 28.09 20.48 0.30
C ARG A 62 28.22 21.91 -0.25
N GLU A 63 28.03 22.09 -1.55
CA GLU A 63 28.11 23.41 -2.18
C GLU A 63 27.02 24.35 -1.64
N LEU A 64 25.79 23.84 -1.52
CA LEU A 64 24.67 24.60 -0.95
C LEU A 64 24.87 24.85 0.55
N ALA A 65 25.33 23.85 1.31
CA ALA A 65 25.61 23.96 2.74
C ALA A 65 26.58 25.10 3.07
N ALA A 66 27.61 25.29 2.24
CA ALA A 66 28.58 26.39 2.39
C ALA A 66 27.93 27.78 2.26
N SER A 67 26.88 27.91 1.46
CA SER A 67 26.17 29.18 1.23
C SER A 67 25.09 29.51 2.27
N MET A 68 24.69 28.55 3.12
CA MET A 68 23.57 28.73 4.05
C MET A 68 23.97 29.48 5.32
N SER A 69 23.17 30.49 5.68
CA SER A 69 23.28 31.19 6.96
C SER A 69 22.71 30.33 8.10
N LEU A 70 23.25 30.52 9.31
CA LEU A 70 22.86 29.72 10.46
C LEU A 70 21.42 30.01 10.94
N GLU A 71 20.94 31.25 10.76
CA GLU A 71 19.56 31.64 11.05
C GLU A 71 18.54 30.94 10.13
N THR A 72 18.82 30.89 8.83
CA THR A 72 17.97 30.18 7.87
C THR A 72 17.92 28.68 8.18
N VAL A 73 19.06 28.10 8.54
CA VAL A 73 19.14 26.69 8.96
C VAL A 73 18.35 26.45 10.25
N HIS A 74 18.43 27.35 11.22
CA HIS A 74 17.65 27.25 12.47
C HIS A 74 16.14 27.30 12.21
N GLY A 75 15.68 28.21 11.35
CA GLY A 75 14.29 28.27 10.92
C GLY A 75 13.82 26.99 10.22
N MET A 76 14.61 26.51 9.26
CA MET A 76 14.32 25.29 8.50
C MET A 76 14.26 24.05 9.41
N MET A 77 15.22 23.88 10.32
CA MET A 77 15.26 22.73 11.23
C MET A 77 14.08 22.72 12.22
N LYS A 78 13.59 23.90 12.61
CA LYS A 78 12.39 24.01 13.44
C LYS A 78 11.13 23.53 12.71
N GLU A 79 11.01 23.82 11.42
CA GLU A 79 9.93 23.33 10.58
C GLU A 79 10.04 21.82 10.34
N VAL A 80 11.24 21.33 10.00
CA VAL A 80 11.52 19.89 9.83
C VAL A 80 11.19 19.11 11.10
N LEU A 81 11.56 19.62 12.27
CA LEU A 81 11.21 18.98 13.54
C LEU A 81 9.69 18.92 13.74
N ALA A 82 8.97 20.02 13.45
CA ALA A 82 7.51 20.06 13.60
C ALA A 82 6.77 19.10 12.67
N ASP A 83 7.30 18.90 11.46
CA ASP A 83 6.70 18.01 10.46
C ASP A 83 7.04 16.53 10.67
N HIS A 84 8.25 16.21 11.16
CA HIS A 84 8.77 14.85 11.20
C HIS A 84 8.93 14.22 12.59
N GLU A 85 8.68 14.96 13.69
CA GLU A 85 8.84 14.44 15.06
C GLU A 85 8.11 13.10 15.30
N ASN A 86 6.86 13.01 14.80
CA ASN A 86 6.00 11.85 15.00
C ASN A 86 6.09 10.81 13.86
N ASP A 87 6.93 11.04 12.85
CA ASP A 87 7.03 10.16 11.69
C ASP A 87 7.94 8.95 12.00
N PRO A 88 7.44 7.70 11.93
CA PRO A 88 8.27 6.52 12.16
C PRO A 88 9.29 6.24 11.04
N ASN A 89 9.12 6.83 9.85
CA ASN A 89 10.01 6.62 8.70
C ASN A 89 11.22 7.56 8.69
N PHE A 90 11.15 8.68 9.42
CA PHE A 90 12.27 9.63 9.50
C PHE A 90 13.34 9.14 10.47
N ASN A 91 14.62 9.28 10.11
CA ASN A 91 15.74 8.77 10.89
C ASN A 91 15.77 9.37 12.32
N HIS A 92 15.79 8.49 13.33
CA HIS A 92 15.79 8.89 14.73
C HIS A 92 17.03 9.69 15.12
N ALA A 93 18.21 9.21 14.68
CA ALA A 93 19.49 9.83 15.03
C ALA A 93 19.57 11.27 14.49
N THR A 94 19.06 11.50 13.28
CA THR A 94 18.98 12.85 12.69
C THR A 94 18.06 13.77 13.51
N LEU A 95 16.91 13.28 13.98
CA LEU A 95 16.01 14.09 14.80
C LEU A 95 16.57 14.41 16.18
N GLU A 96 17.30 13.50 16.81
CA GLU A 96 17.99 13.80 18.07
C GLU A 96 19.01 14.92 17.87
N VAL A 97 19.79 14.86 16.79
CA VAL A 97 20.76 15.92 16.44
C VAL A 97 20.08 17.27 16.21
N ILE A 98 18.95 17.28 15.48
CA ILE A 98 18.14 18.48 15.28
C ILE A 98 17.61 19.03 16.61
N LYS A 99 17.10 18.16 17.50
CA LYS A 99 16.62 18.55 18.83
C LYS A 99 17.75 19.14 19.67
N THR A 100 18.93 18.52 19.68
CA THR A 100 20.11 19.03 20.37
C THR A 100 20.48 20.43 19.89
N PHE A 101 20.51 20.64 18.57
CA PHE A 101 20.82 21.94 17.98
C PHE A 101 19.79 23.04 18.28
N LEU A 102 18.50 22.71 18.21
CA LEU A 102 17.44 23.67 18.51
C LEU A 102 17.34 24.00 20.01
N SER A 103 17.73 23.05 20.88
CA SER A 103 17.74 23.26 22.33
C SER A 103 18.93 24.06 22.84
N ASN A 104 20.06 24.04 22.13
CA ASN A 104 21.30 24.64 22.58
C ASN A 104 21.45 26.07 22.03
N GLN A 105 21.03 27.06 22.83
CA GLN A 105 21.15 28.48 22.45
C GLN A 105 22.60 28.96 22.31
N ASP A 106 23.57 28.27 22.92
CA ASP A 106 25.00 28.62 22.79
C ASP A 106 25.55 28.38 21.39
N VAL A 107 24.88 27.55 20.56
CA VAL A 107 25.30 27.31 19.17
C VAL A 107 25.08 28.55 18.29
N LEU A 108 24.05 29.36 18.59
CA LEU A 108 23.79 30.63 17.90
C LEU A 108 24.75 31.73 18.36
N LEU A 109 25.20 31.68 19.62
CA LEU A 109 26.05 32.70 20.24
C LEU A 109 27.55 32.44 20.04
N ASN A 110 27.98 31.18 20.01
CA ASN A 110 29.38 30.76 19.87
C ASN A 110 29.50 29.58 18.87
N PRO A 111 29.30 29.82 17.56
CA PRO A 111 29.32 28.76 16.54
C PRO A 111 30.67 28.02 16.45
N GLU A 112 31.77 28.70 16.73
CA GLU A 112 33.14 28.13 16.69
C GLU A 112 33.35 26.98 17.70
N LYS A 113 32.62 26.96 18.82
CA LYS A 113 32.72 25.88 19.82
C LYS A 113 31.95 24.61 19.43
N HIS A 114 31.12 24.70 18.40
CA HIS A 114 30.22 23.62 17.95
C HIS A 114 30.34 23.38 16.44
N GLU A 115 31.51 23.62 15.86
CA GLU A 115 31.77 23.57 14.41
C GLU A 115 31.26 22.27 13.75
N HIS A 116 31.59 21.11 14.31
CA HIS A 116 31.15 19.82 13.76
C HIS A 116 29.62 19.62 13.80
N LEU A 117 28.92 20.18 14.79
CA LEU A 117 27.45 20.12 14.86
C LEU A 117 26.83 21.07 13.83
N VAL A 118 27.40 22.26 13.68
CA VAL A 118 26.95 23.28 12.72
C VAL A 118 27.15 22.79 11.29
N GLU A 119 28.33 22.24 10.97
CA GLU A 119 28.62 21.70 9.64
C GLU A 119 27.67 20.56 9.28
N ARG A 120 27.48 19.61 10.22
CA ARG A 120 26.55 18.49 10.02
C ARG A 120 25.13 18.97 9.72
N ILE A 121 24.63 19.95 10.47
CA ILE A 121 23.25 20.42 10.31
C ILE A 121 23.09 21.31 9.09
N LYS A 122 24.12 22.10 8.72
CA LYS A 122 24.15 22.79 7.43
C LYS A 122 24.09 21.80 6.28
N LEU A 123 24.82 20.70 6.37
CA LEU A 123 24.80 19.64 5.37
C LEU A 123 23.43 18.93 5.31
N GLU A 124 22.81 18.61 6.45
CA GLU A 124 21.46 18.03 6.51
C GLU A 124 20.40 18.99 5.95
N ALA A 125 20.46 20.27 6.32
CA ALA A 125 19.57 21.30 5.80
C ALA A 125 19.72 21.45 4.28
N ALA A 126 20.95 21.43 3.78
CA ALA A 126 21.23 21.48 2.36
C ALA A 126 20.75 20.22 1.61
N LEU A 127 20.89 19.04 2.23
CA LEU A 127 20.39 17.79 1.69
C LEU A 127 18.86 17.83 1.55
N ILE A 128 18.14 18.30 2.59
CA ILE A 128 16.67 18.41 2.58
C ILE A 128 16.19 19.48 1.58
N ALA A 129 16.96 20.54 1.36
CA ALA A 129 16.63 21.59 0.39
C ALA A 129 16.90 21.20 -1.08
N THR A 130 17.86 20.30 -1.29
CA THR A 130 18.32 19.87 -2.63
C THR A 130 17.63 18.58 -3.06
N ASN A 131 17.37 17.67 -2.12
CA ASN A 131 16.76 16.38 -2.37
C ASN A 131 15.71 16.04 -1.29
N SER A 132 14.93 14.98 -1.48
CA SER A 132 13.91 14.56 -0.50
C SER A 132 14.57 14.16 0.84
N PRO A 133 13.96 14.43 2.00
CA PRO A 133 14.46 13.97 3.31
C PRO A 133 14.55 12.44 3.44
N TYR A 134 13.77 11.69 2.66
CA TYR A 134 13.67 10.23 2.74
C TYR A 134 14.61 9.53 1.76
N ALA A 135 15.46 8.64 2.26
CA ALA A 135 16.38 7.86 1.44
C ALA A 135 15.66 6.99 0.40
N GLU A 136 14.46 6.49 0.73
CA GLU A 136 13.60 5.71 -0.15
C GLU A 136 13.14 6.50 -1.38
N VAL A 137 12.83 7.79 -1.19
CA VAL A 137 12.45 8.70 -2.27
C VAL A 137 13.68 9.01 -3.11
N ARG A 138 14.82 9.38 -2.48
CA ARG A 138 16.09 9.66 -3.18
C ARG A 138 16.57 8.50 -4.05
N ALA A 139 16.37 7.26 -3.59
CA ALA A 139 16.75 6.06 -4.32
C ALA A 139 16.02 5.88 -5.66
N ASN A 140 14.77 6.36 -5.75
CA ASN A 140 13.89 6.07 -6.89
C ASN A 140 13.52 7.32 -7.71
N VAL A 141 13.61 8.50 -7.11
CA VAL A 141 13.09 9.75 -7.65
C VAL A 141 14.22 10.73 -7.90
N ASP A 142 14.33 11.17 -9.14
CA ASP A 142 15.28 12.17 -9.60
C ASP A 142 14.99 13.55 -8.98
N ASN A 143 16.00 14.24 -8.45
CA ASN A 143 15.91 15.60 -7.92
C ASN A 143 15.98 16.68 -9.01
N HIS A 144 16.16 16.28 -10.28
CA HIS A 144 16.13 17.20 -11.42
C HIS A 144 14.96 16.92 -12.36
N ASP A 145 14.54 17.96 -13.08
CA ASP A 145 13.52 17.83 -14.11
C ASP A 145 13.84 18.63 -15.38
N LYS A 146 13.45 18.06 -16.51
CA LYS A 146 13.51 18.69 -17.84
C LYS A 146 12.08 18.96 -18.30
N ALA A 147 11.66 20.22 -18.21
CA ALA A 147 10.29 20.66 -18.47
C ALA A 147 9.88 20.63 -19.96
N ASP A 148 10.86 20.61 -20.85
CA ASP A 148 10.74 20.52 -22.30
C ASP A 148 10.49 19.09 -22.82
N MET A 149 10.72 18.07 -21.99
CA MET A 149 10.55 16.67 -22.39
C MET A 149 9.08 16.36 -22.72
N PRO A 150 8.76 15.84 -23.93
CA PRO A 150 7.39 15.63 -24.36
C PRO A 150 6.72 14.50 -23.55
N VAL A 151 5.47 14.70 -23.14
CA VAL A 151 4.73 13.70 -22.35
C VAL A 151 3.41 13.29 -23.01
N SER A 152 2.62 14.27 -23.46
CA SER A 152 1.35 14.03 -24.13
C SER A 152 1.55 13.88 -25.64
N THR A 153 2.05 12.71 -26.06
CA THR A 153 2.31 12.38 -27.46
C THR A 153 1.24 11.43 -28.02
N ILE A 154 1.04 11.40 -29.34
CA ILE A 154 0.11 10.44 -29.97
C ILE A 154 0.50 9.01 -29.59
N ARG A 155 1.80 8.69 -29.64
CA ARG A 155 2.36 7.41 -29.19
C ARG A 155 1.91 7.03 -27.78
N ALA A 156 2.06 7.93 -26.80
CA ALA A 156 1.69 7.66 -25.41
C ALA A 156 0.18 7.42 -25.26
N TRP A 157 -0.66 8.22 -25.93
CA TRP A 157 -2.11 8.05 -25.90
C TRP A 157 -2.58 6.76 -26.59
N THR A 158 -2.02 6.41 -27.74
CA THR A 158 -2.37 5.18 -28.46
C THR A 158 -1.99 3.93 -27.66
N LEU A 159 -0.76 3.86 -27.14
CA LEU A 159 -0.32 2.74 -26.32
C LEU A 159 -1.07 2.69 -24.97
N GLY A 160 -1.30 3.85 -24.34
CA GLY A 160 -2.09 3.96 -23.12
C GLY A 160 -3.51 3.43 -23.30
N CYS A 161 -4.23 3.89 -24.32
CA CYS A 161 -5.58 3.40 -24.63
C CYS A 161 -5.60 1.91 -25.00
N LEU A 162 -4.60 1.43 -25.75
CA LEU A 162 -4.48 0.01 -26.10
C LEU A 162 -4.35 -0.87 -24.86
N PHE A 163 -3.42 -0.54 -23.97
CA PHE A 163 -3.26 -1.30 -22.72
C PHE A 163 -4.45 -1.13 -21.78
N SER A 164 -5.12 0.03 -21.76
CA SER A 164 -6.38 0.20 -21.06
C SER A 164 -7.46 -0.78 -21.55
N VAL A 165 -7.63 -0.94 -22.86
CA VAL A 165 -8.58 -1.92 -23.43
C VAL A 165 -8.18 -3.35 -23.09
N LEU A 166 -6.92 -3.72 -23.33
CA LEU A 166 -6.43 -5.09 -23.12
C LEU A 166 -6.54 -5.52 -21.66
N LEU A 167 -6.08 -4.67 -20.73
CA LEU A 167 -6.06 -5.00 -19.30
C LEU A 167 -7.48 -5.12 -18.74
N SER A 168 -8.36 -4.18 -19.07
CA SER A 168 -9.77 -4.23 -18.65
C SER A 168 -10.50 -5.43 -19.26
N PHE A 169 -10.27 -5.74 -20.53
CA PHE A 169 -10.88 -6.89 -21.20
C PHE A 169 -10.48 -8.21 -20.53
N VAL A 170 -9.18 -8.46 -20.40
CA VAL A 170 -8.65 -9.71 -19.84
C VAL A 170 -9.05 -9.86 -18.37
N ASN A 171 -8.85 -8.82 -17.56
CA ASN A 171 -9.18 -8.87 -16.13
C ASN A 171 -10.69 -9.05 -15.93
N GLN A 172 -11.53 -8.39 -16.74
CA GLN A 172 -12.97 -8.56 -16.62
C GLN A 172 -13.38 -9.98 -17.01
N LEU A 173 -12.91 -10.49 -18.15
CA LEU A 173 -13.26 -11.81 -18.68
C LEU A 173 -12.94 -12.94 -17.69
N PHE A 174 -11.78 -12.87 -17.04
CA PHE A 174 -11.34 -13.90 -16.10
C PHE A 174 -11.72 -13.65 -14.64
N SER A 175 -12.42 -12.55 -14.34
CA SER A 175 -12.81 -12.18 -12.97
C SER A 175 -13.65 -13.25 -12.25
N VAL A 176 -14.44 -14.02 -13.02
CA VAL A 176 -15.33 -15.08 -12.51
C VAL A 176 -14.70 -16.46 -12.50
N ARG A 177 -13.46 -16.60 -12.96
CA ARG A 177 -12.75 -17.88 -13.03
C ARG A 177 -12.15 -18.26 -11.68
N GLN A 178 -12.09 -19.57 -11.40
CA GLN A 178 -11.31 -20.13 -10.31
C GLN A 178 -10.27 -21.14 -10.85
N PRO A 179 -8.96 -20.95 -10.59
CA PRO A 179 -8.33 -19.79 -9.93
C PRO A 179 -8.44 -18.50 -10.75
N SER A 180 -8.40 -17.35 -10.07
CA SER A 180 -8.52 -16.02 -10.68
C SER A 180 -7.27 -15.69 -11.50
N ILE A 181 -7.46 -15.05 -12.65
CA ILE A 181 -6.37 -14.53 -13.49
C ILE A 181 -6.48 -13.02 -13.53
N LYS A 182 -5.39 -12.33 -13.20
CA LYS A 182 -5.31 -10.87 -13.21
C LYS A 182 -3.99 -10.42 -13.78
N PHE A 183 -4.04 -9.46 -14.69
CA PHE A 183 -2.89 -8.79 -15.26
C PHE A 183 -2.69 -7.48 -14.50
N GLU A 184 -1.49 -7.34 -13.94
CA GLU A 184 -1.07 -6.17 -13.17
C GLU A 184 -0.43 -5.10 -14.08
N THR A 185 -0.34 -3.88 -13.57
CA THR A 185 0.26 -2.71 -14.25
C THR A 185 1.68 -3.00 -14.77
N ASN A 186 2.47 -3.80 -14.03
CA ASN A 186 3.84 -4.13 -14.38
C ASN A 186 3.95 -4.83 -15.75
N VAL A 187 2.93 -5.62 -16.13
CA VAL A 187 2.87 -6.28 -17.44
C VAL A 187 2.71 -5.25 -18.55
N ALA A 188 1.79 -4.30 -18.39
CA ALA A 188 1.59 -3.22 -19.35
C ALA A 188 2.85 -2.35 -19.49
N GLN A 189 3.49 -2.01 -18.36
CA GLN A 189 4.74 -1.25 -18.36
C GLN A 189 5.85 -2.01 -19.12
N LEU A 190 6.09 -3.28 -18.80
CA LEU A 190 7.12 -4.09 -19.46
C LEU A 190 6.88 -4.24 -20.97
N LEU A 191 5.63 -4.51 -21.38
CA LEU A 191 5.27 -4.69 -22.79
C LEU A 191 5.22 -3.38 -23.58
N SER A 192 4.92 -2.26 -22.92
CA SER A 192 4.86 -0.96 -23.59
C SER A 192 6.24 -0.42 -23.96
N TYR A 193 7.31 -0.83 -23.27
CA TYR A 193 8.68 -0.43 -23.61
C TYR A 193 9.14 -0.87 -25.01
N PRO A 194 9.12 -2.16 -25.39
CA PRO A 194 9.49 -2.58 -26.74
C PRO A 194 8.56 -1.99 -27.79
N LEU A 195 7.24 -1.90 -27.53
CA LEU A 195 6.29 -1.26 -28.45
C LEU A 195 6.59 0.23 -28.67
N GLY A 196 6.95 0.96 -27.61
CA GLY A 196 7.35 2.36 -27.67
C GLY A 196 8.64 2.58 -28.48
N LYS A 197 9.63 1.68 -28.31
CA LYS A 197 10.87 1.68 -29.09
C LYS A 197 10.65 1.29 -30.56
N CYS A 198 9.77 0.34 -30.83
CA CYS A 198 9.34 0.02 -32.19
C CYS A 198 8.64 1.21 -32.85
N TRP A 199 7.75 1.90 -32.13
CA TRP A 199 7.10 3.12 -32.63
C TRP A 199 8.11 4.23 -32.92
N GLU A 200 9.09 4.44 -32.02
CA GLU A 200 10.20 5.38 -32.23
C GLU A 200 10.97 5.07 -33.53
N ARG A 201 11.23 3.79 -33.80
CA ARG A 201 12.03 3.32 -34.93
C ARG A 201 11.28 3.31 -36.26
N TRP A 202 9.99 2.96 -36.25
CA TRP A 202 9.24 2.66 -37.47
C TRP A 202 8.25 3.75 -37.89
N MET A 203 7.75 4.60 -36.99
CA MET A 203 6.80 5.65 -37.38
C MET A 203 7.50 6.89 -37.93
N PRO A 204 7.00 7.47 -39.04
CA PRO A 204 7.59 8.67 -39.63
C PRO A 204 7.44 9.88 -38.70
N ARG A 205 8.44 10.75 -38.74
CA ARG A 205 8.39 12.07 -38.09
C ARG A 205 7.54 13.01 -38.95
N TYR A 206 6.23 12.87 -38.84
CA TYR A 206 5.25 13.68 -39.55
C TYR A 206 4.43 14.51 -38.57
N ASP A 207 4.33 15.80 -38.83
CA ASP A 207 3.52 16.72 -38.04
C ASP A 207 2.12 16.82 -38.65
N MET A 208 1.15 16.21 -37.99
CA MET A 208 -0.24 16.25 -38.41
C MET A 208 -0.87 17.59 -38.02
N PRO A 209 -1.36 18.40 -38.98
CA PRO A 209 -2.15 19.58 -38.63
C PRO A 209 -3.49 19.14 -38.04
N ILE A 210 -3.82 19.61 -36.83
CA ILE A 210 -5.15 19.40 -36.26
C ILE A 210 -6.13 20.32 -37.01
N PRO A 211 -7.18 19.77 -37.64
CA PRO A 211 -8.19 20.59 -38.32
C PRO A 211 -8.76 21.65 -37.38
N PHE A 212 -8.92 22.88 -37.89
CA PHE A 212 -9.61 23.99 -37.21
C PHE A 212 -8.95 24.56 -35.94
N THR A 213 -7.73 24.14 -35.56
CA THR A 213 -7.07 24.66 -34.34
C THR A 213 -5.72 25.33 -34.58
N GLY A 214 -5.21 25.35 -35.82
CA GLY A 214 -3.92 25.97 -36.18
C GLY A 214 -2.71 25.32 -35.48
N ARG A 215 -2.89 24.20 -34.79
CA ARG A 215 -1.86 23.46 -34.06
C ARG A 215 -1.48 22.21 -34.83
N SER A 216 -0.20 21.93 -34.95
CA SER A 216 0.31 20.65 -35.43
C SER A 216 0.68 19.73 -34.27
N VAL A 217 0.45 18.43 -34.43
CA VAL A 217 0.86 17.40 -33.47
C VAL A 217 1.77 16.42 -34.18
N SER A 218 2.96 16.21 -33.61
CA SER A 218 3.92 15.26 -34.16
C SER A 218 3.50 13.82 -33.88
N LEU A 219 3.47 13.00 -34.94
CA LEU A 219 3.24 11.55 -34.84
C LEU A 219 4.41 10.84 -34.13
N ASN A 220 5.62 11.33 -34.34
CA ASN A 220 6.84 10.82 -33.70
C ASN A 220 7.71 12.00 -33.25
N PRO A 221 7.49 12.52 -32.03
CA PRO A 221 8.18 13.72 -31.53
C PRO A 221 9.65 13.46 -31.14
N GLY A 222 10.12 12.20 -31.17
CA GLY A 222 11.50 11.85 -30.84
C GLY A 222 11.62 10.54 -30.04
N PRO A 223 12.77 10.36 -29.36
CA PRO A 223 13.04 9.16 -28.59
C PRO A 223 11.97 8.85 -27.56
N PHE A 224 11.62 7.57 -27.39
CA PHE A 224 10.69 7.15 -26.35
C PHE A 224 11.29 7.42 -24.98
N ASN A 225 10.60 8.23 -24.17
CA ASN A 225 11.14 8.76 -22.93
C ASN A 225 10.45 8.22 -21.66
N LYS A 226 11.07 8.48 -20.50
CA LYS A 226 10.58 8.03 -19.18
C LYS A 226 9.20 8.59 -18.81
N LYS A 227 8.86 9.82 -19.23
CA LYS A 227 7.58 10.47 -18.88
C LYS A 227 6.41 9.92 -19.71
N GLU A 228 6.59 9.74 -21.02
CA GLU A 228 5.61 9.07 -21.89
C GLU A 228 5.32 7.65 -21.39
N HIS A 229 6.37 6.91 -21.05
CA HIS A 229 6.24 5.54 -20.56
C HIS A 229 5.49 5.47 -19.23
N MET A 230 5.77 6.39 -18.32
CA MET A 230 5.06 6.46 -17.04
C MET A 230 3.59 6.89 -17.23
N LEU A 231 3.27 7.75 -18.19
CA LEU A 231 1.88 8.08 -18.51
C LEU A 231 1.09 6.83 -18.96
N ILE A 232 1.70 5.98 -19.80
CA ILE A 232 1.10 4.69 -20.21
C ILE A 232 0.88 3.79 -18.98
N ALA A 233 1.85 3.71 -18.07
CA ALA A 233 1.73 2.93 -16.85
C ALA A 233 0.60 3.43 -15.93
N ILE A 234 0.42 4.75 -15.78
CA ILE A 234 -0.69 5.35 -15.01
C ILE A 234 -2.04 4.99 -15.65
N MET A 235 -2.16 5.11 -16.98
CA MET A 235 -3.39 4.71 -17.70
C MET A 235 -3.71 3.22 -17.51
N ALA A 236 -2.68 2.35 -17.58
CA ALA A 236 -2.84 0.92 -17.33
C ALA A 236 -3.24 0.63 -15.87
N ASN A 237 -2.65 1.33 -14.89
CA ASN A 237 -2.98 1.17 -13.48
C ASN A 237 -4.45 1.49 -13.19
N THR A 238 -4.96 2.55 -13.83
CA THR A 238 -6.36 2.93 -13.74
C THR A 238 -7.29 1.87 -14.34
N SER A 239 -6.87 1.24 -15.45
CA SER A 239 -7.70 0.27 -16.18
C SER A 239 -7.65 -1.16 -15.65
N LYS A 240 -6.71 -1.50 -14.75
CA LYS A 240 -6.62 -2.84 -14.16
C LYS A 240 -7.79 -3.15 -13.21
N SER A 241 -8.33 -2.11 -12.56
CA SER A 241 -9.39 -2.22 -11.56
C SER A 241 -10.75 -2.39 -12.22
N LEU A 242 -11.47 -3.43 -11.81
CA LEU A 242 -12.80 -3.75 -12.34
C LEU A 242 -13.89 -2.93 -11.61
N PRO A 243 -14.99 -2.57 -12.28
CA PRO A 243 -16.13 -1.95 -11.62
C PRO A 243 -16.66 -2.86 -10.50
N TYR A 244 -16.64 -2.37 -9.27
CA TYR A 244 -17.07 -3.16 -8.11
C TYR A 244 -18.56 -3.50 -8.12
N THR A 245 -19.36 -2.65 -8.80
CA THR A 245 -20.78 -2.89 -9.06
C THR A 245 -21.04 -4.20 -9.79
N ASN A 246 -20.03 -4.78 -10.46
CA ASN A 246 -20.13 -6.12 -11.07
C ASN A 246 -20.47 -7.20 -10.04
N PHE A 247 -19.93 -7.13 -8.81
CA PHE A 247 -20.28 -8.10 -7.76
C PHE A 247 -21.75 -7.97 -7.35
N MET A 248 -22.24 -6.74 -7.22
CA MET A 248 -23.65 -6.48 -6.93
C MET A 248 -24.54 -6.99 -8.07
N ILE A 249 -24.22 -6.68 -9.33
CA ILE A 249 -25.04 -7.10 -10.48
C ILE A 249 -25.06 -8.64 -10.60
N TRP A 250 -23.94 -9.33 -10.36
CA TRP A 250 -23.95 -10.81 -10.31
C TRP A 250 -24.94 -11.34 -9.28
N THR A 251 -24.97 -10.79 -8.06
CA THR A 251 -25.95 -11.24 -7.05
C THR A 251 -27.40 -10.95 -7.44
N GLN A 252 -27.63 -9.92 -8.25
CA GLN A 252 -28.96 -9.61 -8.77
C GLN A 252 -29.36 -10.61 -9.86
N VAL A 253 -28.49 -10.88 -10.83
CA VAL A 253 -28.86 -11.68 -12.03
C VAL A 253 -28.87 -13.18 -11.77
N LEU A 254 -28.04 -13.68 -10.86
CA LEU A 254 -27.89 -15.13 -10.63
C LEU A 254 -29.17 -15.75 -10.05
N PRO A 255 -29.59 -16.95 -10.53
CA PRO A 255 -30.73 -17.67 -9.98
C PRO A 255 -30.53 -18.08 -8.51
N GLN A 256 -29.29 -18.38 -8.09
CA GLN A 256 -28.98 -18.68 -6.69
C GLN A 256 -28.96 -17.43 -5.79
N GLY A 257 -28.94 -16.23 -6.39
CA GLY A 257 -29.00 -14.95 -5.71
C GLY A 257 -30.43 -14.39 -5.64
N PHE A 258 -30.62 -13.16 -6.11
CA PHE A 258 -31.93 -12.49 -6.09
C PHE A 258 -32.79 -12.71 -7.36
N ASN A 259 -32.23 -13.32 -8.41
CA ASN A 259 -32.90 -13.62 -9.68
C ASN A 259 -33.66 -12.44 -10.34
N GLN A 260 -33.09 -11.24 -10.23
CA GLN A 260 -33.58 -9.97 -10.76
C GLN A 260 -33.06 -9.71 -12.18
N GLN A 261 -33.83 -10.14 -13.18
CA GLN A 261 -33.39 -10.09 -14.59
C GLN A 261 -33.29 -8.66 -15.17
N TYR A 262 -33.93 -7.66 -14.57
CA TYR A 262 -33.81 -6.25 -15.01
C TYR A 262 -32.38 -5.72 -14.94
N ALA A 263 -31.55 -6.30 -14.06
CA ALA A 263 -30.15 -5.91 -13.87
C ALA A 263 -29.26 -6.25 -15.09
N ARG A 264 -29.76 -7.05 -16.04
CA ARG A 264 -29.10 -7.30 -17.34
C ARG A 264 -29.13 -6.11 -18.30
N SER A 265 -29.88 -5.04 -17.99
CA SER A 265 -29.97 -3.86 -18.84
C SER A 265 -28.62 -3.15 -19.00
N ALA A 266 -28.26 -2.83 -20.24
CA ALA A 266 -27.03 -2.11 -20.56
C ALA A 266 -26.92 -0.75 -19.87
N GLY A 267 -28.02 0.01 -19.87
CA GLY A 267 -28.07 1.32 -19.22
C GLY A 267 -27.85 1.21 -17.71
N TYR A 268 -28.45 0.20 -17.06
CA TYR A 268 -28.29 -0.01 -15.62
C TYR A 268 -26.84 -0.29 -15.23
N MET A 269 -26.18 -1.21 -15.95
CA MET A 269 -24.80 -1.57 -15.65
C MET A 269 -23.84 -0.42 -15.91
N PHE A 270 -23.97 0.25 -17.06
CA PHE A 270 -23.09 1.35 -17.43
C PHE A 270 -23.25 2.54 -16.49
N LEU A 271 -24.49 2.96 -16.17
CA LEU A 271 -24.73 4.11 -15.28
C LEU A 271 -24.17 3.86 -13.89
N ASN A 272 -24.39 2.67 -13.32
CA ASN A 272 -23.88 2.33 -12.00
C ASN A 272 -22.35 2.20 -12.00
N ALA A 273 -21.76 1.53 -12.98
CA ALA A 273 -20.31 1.40 -13.09
C ALA A 273 -19.63 2.76 -13.32
N PHE A 274 -20.18 3.61 -14.19
CA PHE A 274 -19.68 4.96 -14.41
C PHE A 274 -19.76 5.79 -13.13
N ALA A 275 -20.92 5.81 -12.47
CA ALA A 275 -21.09 6.58 -11.24
C ALA A 275 -20.06 6.17 -10.17
N THR A 276 -19.90 4.87 -9.89
CA THR A 276 -18.99 4.40 -8.85
C THR A 276 -17.52 4.57 -9.20
N ASN A 277 -17.13 4.46 -10.47
CA ASN A 277 -15.73 4.61 -10.87
C ASN A 277 -15.31 6.09 -10.89
N PHE A 278 -16.21 7.01 -11.28
CA PHE A 278 -15.88 8.43 -11.41
C PHE A 278 -16.09 9.24 -10.12
N ILE A 279 -16.91 8.78 -9.17
CA ILE A 279 -17.20 9.53 -7.93
C ILE A 279 -15.94 9.78 -7.06
N GLY A 280 -15.00 8.83 -7.05
CA GLY A 280 -13.74 8.95 -6.29
C GLY A 280 -12.83 10.07 -6.80
N TYR A 281 -12.79 10.31 -8.12
CA TYR A 281 -12.00 11.39 -8.72
C TYR A 281 -12.37 12.75 -8.14
N GLY A 282 -13.67 12.99 -7.95
CA GLY A 282 -14.20 14.26 -7.46
C GLY A 282 -13.66 14.66 -6.08
N LEU A 283 -13.56 13.70 -5.16
CA LEU A 283 -13.07 13.94 -3.79
C LEU A 283 -11.54 13.93 -3.72
N ALA A 284 -10.89 13.14 -4.56
CA ALA A 284 -9.43 13.07 -4.61
C ALA A 284 -8.79 14.41 -5.00
N GLY A 285 -9.41 15.16 -5.91
CA GLY A 285 -8.94 16.48 -6.32
C GLY A 285 -8.84 17.51 -5.18
N VAL A 286 -9.72 17.40 -4.18
CA VAL A 286 -9.73 18.24 -2.98
C VAL A 286 -8.62 17.82 -2.01
N MET A 287 -8.32 16.52 -1.94
CA MET A 287 -7.35 15.97 -1.00
C MET A 287 -5.89 16.02 -1.47
N ARG A 288 -5.62 16.32 -2.75
CA ARG A 288 -4.26 16.38 -3.30
C ARG A 288 -3.29 17.28 -2.52
N LYS A 289 -3.77 18.42 -1.99
CA LYS A 289 -2.93 19.35 -1.22
C LYS A 289 -2.48 18.77 0.13
N ILE A 290 -3.23 17.80 0.66
CA ILE A 290 -2.97 17.16 1.96
C ILE A 290 -2.19 15.85 1.79
N LEU A 291 -2.46 15.10 0.72
CA LEU A 291 -1.97 13.73 0.57
C LEU A 291 -0.89 13.55 -0.50
N VAL A 292 -0.66 14.54 -1.37
CA VAL A 292 0.35 14.47 -2.44
C VAL A 292 1.50 15.45 -2.20
N LYS A 293 1.21 16.70 -1.86
CA LYS A 293 2.22 17.76 -1.70
C LYS A 293 3.16 17.56 -0.50
N PRO A 294 2.72 17.16 0.71
CA PRO A 294 3.64 17.08 1.85
C PRO A 294 4.73 16.01 1.64
N ALA A 295 5.94 16.30 2.12
CA ALA A 295 7.10 15.40 1.98
C ALA A 295 6.90 14.07 2.72
N TYR A 296 6.25 14.10 3.89
CA TYR A 296 5.98 12.90 4.70
C TYR A 296 4.98 11.92 4.05
N CYS A 297 4.24 12.34 3.04
CA CYS A 297 3.41 11.45 2.22
C CYS A 297 4.29 10.79 1.14
N ILE A 298 4.97 9.71 1.52
CA ILE A 298 5.99 9.02 0.72
C ILE A 298 5.37 8.11 -0.37
N TRP A 299 4.23 7.49 -0.07
CA TRP A 299 3.56 6.46 -0.89
C TRP A 299 4.48 5.29 -1.30
N PRO A 300 4.95 4.45 -0.36
CA PRO A 300 5.96 3.42 -0.64
C PRO A 300 5.61 2.45 -1.78
N THR A 301 4.31 2.20 -1.98
CA THR A 301 3.78 1.30 -3.02
C THR A 301 4.08 1.74 -4.45
N VAL A 302 4.45 3.01 -4.66
CA VAL A 302 4.71 3.57 -5.99
C VAL A 302 6.15 3.37 -6.47
N PHE A 303 7.08 3.10 -5.55
CA PHE A 303 8.50 3.06 -5.88
C PHE A 303 8.88 1.91 -6.79
N SER A 304 8.21 0.76 -6.68
CA SER A 304 8.45 -0.38 -7.59
C SER A 304 8.16 0.00 -9.06
N THR A 305 7.04 0.70 -9.31
CA THR A 305 6.66 1.20 -10.64
C THR A 305 7.65 2.22 -11.18
N ILE A 306 8.10 3.15 -10.34
CA ILE A 306 9.08 4.18 -10.71
C ILE A 306 10.45 3.56 -10.98
N ALA A 307 10.91 2.65 -10.11
CA ALA A 307 12.17 1.93 -10.25
C ALA A 307 12.22 1.11 -11.53
N LEU A 308 11.13 0.41 -11.88
CA LEU A 308 11.01 -0.31 -13.15
C LEU A 308 11.14 0.64 -14.35
N ASN A 309 10.50 1.80 -14.30
CA ASN A 309 10.59 2.77 -15.39
C ASN A 309 12.01 3.32 -15.54
N ALA A 310 12.67 3.63 -14.41
CA ALA A 310 14.05 4.10 -14.40
C ALA A 310 15.03 3.01 -14.88
N ALA A 311 14.79 1.74 -14.55
CA ALA A 311 15.60 0.63 -15.03
C ALA A 311 15.47 0.41 -16.55
N LEU A 312 14.28 0.66 -17.13
CA LEU A 312 14.04 0.53 -18.57
C LEU A 312 14.56 1.72 -19.39
N HIS A 313 14.66 2.91 -18.78
CA HIS A 313 15.21 4.12 -19.40
C HIS A 313 16.48 4.58 -18.66
N PRO A 314 17.64 3.91 -18.87
CA PRO A 314 18.87 4.25 -18.17
C PRO A 314 19.32 5.68 -18.52
N GLY A 315 19.73 6.44 -17.49
CA GLY A 315 20.30 7.77 -17.65
C GLY A 315 21.75 7.74 -18.15
N ALA A 316 22.22 8.85 -18.73
CA ALA A 316 23.64 9.01 -19.04
C ALA A 316 24.46 8.94 -17.74
N GLY A 317 25.36 7.95 -17.64
CA GLY A 317 26.19 7.70 -16.44
C GLY A 317 25.75 6.50 -15.58
N ASP A 318 24.60 5.88 -15.87
CA ASP A 318 24.06 4.78 -15.07
C ASP A 318 24.75 3.42 -15.36
N GLU A 319 25.56 3.35 -16.43
CA GLU A 319 26.30 2.15 -16.84
C GLU A 319 27.69 2.03 -16.18
N THR A 320 28.28 3.13 -15.71
CA THR A 320 29.67 3.19 -15.20
C THR A 320 29.78 3.26 -13.67
N LYS A 321 28.67 3.43 -12.94
CA LYS A 321 28.70 3.49 -11.47
C LYS A 321 29.02 2.11 -10.88
N THR A 322 30.09 2.01 -10.09
CA THR A 322 30.44 0.83 -9.30
C THR A 322 29.95 1.00 -7.87
N VAL A 323 29.34 -0.04 -7.31
CA VAL A 323 28.75 0.02 -5.98
C VAL A 323 29.24 -1.16 -5.15
N ARG A 324 29.60 -0.91 -3.89
CA ARG A 324 29.98 -1.96 -2.94
C ARG A 324 28.74 -2.73 -2.49
N GLY A 325 28.70 -4.03 -2.74
CA GLY A 325 27.62 -4.92 -2.33
C GLY A 325 27.98 -5.81 -1.15
N PRO A 326 27.04 -6.68 -0.75
CA PRO A 326 27.27 -7.72 0.25
C PRO A 326 28.46 -8.63 -0.09
N MET A 327 29.00 -9.33 0.91
CA MET A 327 30.15 -10.25 0.76
C MET A 327 31.44 -9.59 0.23
N ARG A 328 31.61 -8.27 0.42
CA ARG A 328 32.77 -7.48 -0.07
C ARG A 328 32.94 -7.53 -1.59
N THR A 329 31.88 -7.79 -2.33
CA THR A 329 31.88 -7.79 -3.80
C THR A 329 31.59 -6.40 -4.33
N THR A 330 32.21 -6.03 -5.45
CA THR A 330 31.89 -4.79 -6.18
C THR A 330 30.93 -5.12 -7.33
N TRP A 331 29.82 -4.39 -7.38
CA TRP A 331 28.76 -4.56 -8.37
C TRP A 331 28.78 -3.41 -9.36
N SER A 332 29.01 -3.71 -10.62
CA SER A 332 29.01 -2.75 -11.74
C SER A 332 27.83 -2.94 -12.71
N MET A 333 26.88 -3.82 -12.37
CA MET A 333 25.78 -4.18 -13.26
C MET A 333 24.80 -3.00 -13.45
N SER A 334 24.36 -2.75 -14.68
CA SER A 334 23.29 -1.76 -14.90
C SER A 334 21.96 -2.25 -14.33
N ARG A 335 21.09 -1.32 -13.92
CA ARG A 335 19.73 -1.63 -13.42
C ARG A 335 18.93 -2.48 -14.43
N TYR A 336 19.07 -2.18 -15.71
CA TYR A 336 18.43 -2.92 -16.81
C TYR A 336 18.89 -4.38 -16.89
N ARG A 337 20.20 -4.64 -16.88
CA ARG A 337 20.74 -6.01 -16.95
C ARG A 337 20.35 -6.82 -15.71
N PHE A 338 20.44 -6.19 -14.54
CA PHE A 338 20.01 -6.80 -13.28
C PHE A 338 18.53 -7.20 -13.35
N PHE A 339 17.66 -6.28 -13.78
CA PHE A 339 16.23 -6.54 -13.97
C PHE A 339 15.98 -7.74 -14.88
N LEU A 340 16.64 -7.83 -16.04
CA LEU A 340 16.43 -8.94 -16.99
C LEU A 340 16.85 -10.28 -16.39
N TYR A 341 18.01 -10.36 -15.74
CA TYR A 341 18.49 -11.61 -15.17
C TYR A 341 17.58 -12.12 -14.05
N THR A 342 17.18 -11.24 -13.12
CA THR A 342 16.27 -11.63 -12.02
C THR A 342 14.86 -11.91 -12.52
N PHE A 343 14.38 -11.17 -13.52
CA PHE A 343 13.10 -11.44 -14.19
C PHE A 343 13.07 -12.84 -14.82
N PHE A 344 14.07 -13.20 -15.64
CA PHE A 344 14.10 -14.52 -16.28
C PHE A 344 14.34 -15.64 -15.27
N ALA A 345 15.17 -15.42 -14.25
CA ALA A 345 15.37 -16.39 -13.17
C ALA A 345 14.06 -16.68 -12.44
N MET A 346 13.28 -15.64 -12.08
CA MET A 346 11.99 -15.81 -11.42
C MET A 346 10.93 -16.37 -12.37
N LEU A 347 10.93 -15.99 -13.64
CA LEU A 347 10.03 -16.53 -14.65
C LEU A 347 10.16 -18.06 -14.73
N VAL A 348 11.39 -18.59 -14.72
CA VAL A 348 11.66 -20.03 -14.73
C VAL A 348 11.40 -20.64 -13.35
N TYR A 349 11.88 -20.01 -12.28
CA TYR A 349 11.73 -20.54 -10.92
C TYR A 349 10.26 -20.72 -10.54
N PHE A 350 9.37 -19.80 -10.90
CA PHE A 350 7.95 -19.85 -10.53
C PHE A 350 7.18 -21.07 -11.09
N TRP A 351 7.69 -21.75 -12.13
CA TRP A 351 7.12 -23.03 -12.58
C TRP A 351 7.24 -24.14 -11.54
N PHE A 352 8.31 -24.11 -10.74
CA PHE A 352 8.57 -25.12 -9.73
C PHE A 352 7.54 -25.06 -8.60
N PRO A 353 7.43 -23.97 -7.80
CA PRO A 353 6.49 -23.96 -6.70
C PRO A 353 5.03 -23.99 -7.17
N ASN A 354 4.68 -23.37 -8.29
CA ASN A 354 3.27 -23.24 -8.67
C ASN A 354 2.70 -24.44 -9.45
N TYR A 355 3.53 -25.19 -10.19
CA TYR A 355 3.04 -26.27 -11.07
C TYR A 355 3.78 -27.59 -10.91
N LEU A 356 5.11 -27.60 -10.98
CA LEU A 356 5.89 -28.84 -10.96
C LEU A 356 6.01 -29.44 -9.54
N PHE A 357 6.04 -28.61 -8.49
CA PHE A 357 6.30 -29.01 -7.10
C PHE A 357 5.59 -28.08 -6.09
N GLN A 358 4.28 -28.25 -5.93
CA GLN A 358 3.39 -27.43 -5.09
C GLN A 358 3.74 -27.42 -3.60
N ALA A 359 4.46 -28.43 -3.11
CA ALA A 359 4.96 -28.42 -1.73
C ALA A 359 5.90 -27.25 -1.43
N LEU A 360 6.56 -26.67 -2.44
CA LEU A 360 7.35 -25.45 -2.25
C LEU A 360 6.47 -24.22 -1.97
N SER A 361 5.25 -24.14 -2.52
CA SER A 361 4.30 -23.07 -2.18
C SER A 361 3.65 -23.31 -0.81
N TYR A 362 3.23 -24.54 -0.54
CA TYR A 362 2.56 -24.95 0.70
C TYR A 362 3.46 -25.85 1.56
N PHE A 363 4.53 -25.28 2.11
CA PHE A 363 5.56 -26.05 2.81
C PHE A 363 5.20 -26.30 4.28
N SER A 364 4.11 -27.06 4.49
CA SER A 364 3.66 -27.51 5.82
C SER A 364 4.37 -28.79 6.28
N TRP A 365 5.71 -28.83 6.20
CA TRP A 365 6.50 -30.05 6.47
C TRP A 365 6.22 -30.70 7.83
N MET A 366 5.90 -29.90 8.85
CA MET A 366 5.54 -30.39 10.18
C MET A 366 4.26 -31.23 10.15
N THR A 367 3.25 -30.79 9.39
CA THR A 367 1.99 -31.53 9.22
C THR A 367 2.19 -32.83 8.45
N TRP A 368 3.21 -32.94 7.60
CA TRP A 368 3.49 -34.17 6.86
C TRP A 368 4.00 -35.30 7.74
N ILE A 369 4.56 -34.99 8.91
CA ILE A 369 5.02 -35.97 9.90
C ILE A 369 3.81 -36.70 10.51
N ALA A 370 2.74 -35.97 10.81
CA ALA A 370 1.49 -36.51 11.37
C ALA A 370 0.27 -35.78 10.77
N PRO A 371 -0.17 -36.17 9.56
CA PRO A 371 -1.16 -35.41 8.78
C PRO A 371 -2.55 -35.35 9.41
N ASP A 372 -2.90 -36.33 10.24
CA ASP A 372 -4.20 -36.43 10.90
C ASP A 372 -4.19 -35.87 12.33
N ASN A 373 -3.06 -35.35 12.82
CA ASN A 373 -2.97 -34.77 14.15
C ASN A 373 -3.59 -33.36 14.14
N LEU A 374 -4.75 -33.24 14.80
CA LEU A 374 -5.51 -32.00 14.90
C LEU A 374 -4.66 -30.84 15.43
N THR A 375 -4.06 -30.99 16.61
CA THR A 375 -3.35 -29.90 17.29
C THR A 375 -2.14 -29.43 16.49
N LEU A 376 -1.41 -30.37 15.89
CA LEU A 376 -0.26 -30.05 15.05
C LEU A 376 -0.69 -29.25 13.82
N ASN A 377 -1.74 -29.69 13.12
CA ASN A 377 -2.24 -28.99 11.95
C ASN A 377 -2.78 -27.59 12.29
N ILE A 378 -3.55 -27.46 13.37
CA ILE A 378 -4.14 -26.17 13.76
C ILE A 378 -3.05 -25.12 14.04
N LEU A 379 -1.93 -25.51 14.66
CA LEU A 379 -0.87 -24.59 15.02
C LEU A 379 0.14 -24.31 13.90
N THR A 380 0.44 -25.30 13.06
CA THR A 380 1.55 -25.23 12.08
C THR A 380 1.12 -25.33 10.62
N GLY A 381 -0.11 -25.77 10.36
CA GLY A 381 -0.66 -25.92 9.02
C GLY A 381 -0.94 -24.59 8.34
N MET A 382 -0.78 -24.57 7.02
CA MET A 382 -0.85 -23.38 6.16
C MET A 382 -2.22 -23.17 5.52
N GLN A 383 -2.92 -24.23 5.10
CA GLN A 383 -4.20 -24.09 4.38
C GLN A 383 -5.39 -24.04 5.32
N ASN A 384 -5.51 -25.04 6.20
CA ASN A 384 -6.62 -25.15 7.15
C ASN A 384 -6.18 -24.88 8.61
N GLY A 385 -4.90 -24.61 8.83
CA GLY A 385 -4.32 -24.22 10.12
C GLY A 385 -4.03 -22.72 10.22
N LEU A 386 -3.49 -22.30 11.38
CA LEU A 386 -3.10 -20.91 11.63
C LEU A 386 -1.69 -20.58 11.15
N GLY A 387 -0.81 -21.56 10.98
CA GLY A 387 0.55 -21.37 10.49
C GLY A 387 1.49 -20.60 11.43
N LEU A 388 1.17 -20.50 12.72
CA LEU A 388 1.88 -19.63 13.68
C LEU A 388 3.31 -20.09 13.98
N PHE A 389 3.51 -21.39 14.09
CA PHE A 389 4.78 -21.98 14.54
C PHE A 389 5.50 -22.77 13.45
N ASN A 390 5.21 -22.47 12.17
CA ASN A 390 5.97 -22.99 11.05
C ASN A 390 7.07 -21.98 10.65
N PRO A 391 8.36 -22.27 10.88
CA PRO A 391 9.45 -21.33 10.60
C PRO A 391 9.68 -21.10 9.10
N PHE A 392 9.36 -22.08 8.25
CA PHE A 392 9.58 -22.02 6.81
C PHE A 392 8.31 -22.46 6.07
N PRO A 393 7.28 -21.61 5.98
CA PRO A 393 6.00 -22.06 5.45
C PRO A 393 5.94 -22.07 3.93
N THR A 394 6.84 -21.39 3.22
CA THR A 394 6.82 -21.30 1.76
C THR A 394 8.18 -20.89 1.19
N PHE A 395 8.44 -21.34 -0.04
CA PHE A 395 9.55 -20.92 -0.92
C PHE A 395 9.03 -20.25 -2.20
N ASP A 396 7.73 -19.94 -2.25
CA ASP A 396 7.08 -19.26 -3.35
C ASP A 396 7.03 -17.75 -3.09
N TRP A 397 7.68 -16.97 -3.96
CA TRP A 397 7.69 -15.51 -3.87
C TRP A 397 6.29 -14.91 -3.81
N ASN A 398 5.33 -15.48 -4.55
CA ASN A 398 3.95 -15.01 -4.56
C ASN A 398 3.26 -15.20 -3.19
N CYS A 399 3.56 -16.29 -2.48
CA CYS A 399 3.09 -16.51 -1.12
C CYS A 399 3.82 -15.60 -0.11
N MET A 400 5.13 -15.39 -0.30
CA MET A 400 5.95 -14.55 0.60
C MET A 400 5.52 -13.08 0.59
N THR A 401 5.09 -12.55 -0.56
CA THR A 401 4.68 -11.15 -0.71
C THR A 401 3.17 -10.94 -0.65
N TYR A 402 2.39 -11.99 -0.33
CA TYR A 402 0.94 -11.95 -0.46
C TYR A 402 0.28 -10.89 0.43
N ILE A 403 0.66 -10.86 1.71
CA ILE A 403 0.08 -9.91 2.69
C ILE A 403 0.82 -8.56 2.66
N THR A 404 2.16 -8.61 2.58
CA THR A 404 3.01 -7.43 2.64
C THR A 404 4.21 -7.68 1.71
N ASP A 405 4.52 -6.75 0.79
CA ASP A 405 5.79 -6.80 0.05
C ASP A 405 6.93 -6.25 0.94
N PRO A 406 7.85 -7.11 1.41
CA PRO A 406 8.89 -6.73 2.36
C PRO A 406 10.02 -5.90 1.75
N LEU A 407 10.17 -5.88 0.42
CA LEU A 407 11.19 -5.08 -0.26
C LEU A 407 10.68 -3.67 -0.55
N MET A 408 9.37 -3.53 -0.77
CA MET A 408 8.74 -2.26 -1.11
C MET A 408 8.31 -1.47 0.13
N LEU A 409 7.70 -2.13 1.11
CA LEU A 409 7.18 -1.48 2.31
C LEU A 409 8.26 -1.32 3.38
N PRO A 410 8.28 -0.20 4.13
CA PRO A 410 9.24 0.00 5.21
C PRO A 410 9.20 -1.14 6.24
N SER A 411 10.36 -1.43 6.85
CA SER A 411 10.47 -2.50 7.86
C SER A 411 9.52 -2.28 9.04
N THR A 412 9.33 -1.03 9.46
CA THR A 412 8.43 -0.69 10.56
C THR A 412 6.99 -1.09 10.23
N THR A 413 6.51 -0.83 9.02
CA THR A 413 5.18 -1.27 8.57
C THR A 413 5.08 -2.79 8.59
N THR A 414 6.05 -3.47 8.00
CA THR A 414 6.05 -4.94 7.89
C THR A 414 6.04 -5.61 9.27
N PHE A 415 6.90 -5.16 10.19
CA PHE A 415 6.99 -5.73 11.53
C PHE A 415 5.73 -5.48 12.37
N ASN A 416 5.12 -4.29 12.29
CA ASN A 416 3.88 -4.02 13.00
C ASN A 416 2.72 -4.87 12.43
N ALA A 417 2.58 -4.94 11.11
CA ALA A 417 1.51 -5.71 10.47
C ALA A 417 1.62 -7.21 10.79
N VAL A 418 2.79 -7.81 10.58
CA VAL A 418 3.03 -9.23 10.89
C VAL A 418 2.88 -9.47 12.40
N GLY A 419 3.40 -8.57 13.25
CA GLY A 419 3.24 -8.66 14.70
C GLY A 419 1.79 -8.63 15.17
N GLY A 420 0.97 -7.74 14.61
CA GLY A 420 -0.47 -7.67 14.92
C GLY A 420 -1.23 -8.92 14.48
N MET A 421 -0.92 -9.45 13.28
CA MET A 421 -1.47 -10.72 12.81
C MET A 421 -1.09 -11.86 13.76
N PHE A 422 0.17 -11.95 14.20
CA PHE A 422 0.65 -12.95 15.15
C PHE A 422 -0.08 -12.88 16.49
N LEU A 423 -0.22 -11.69 17.08
CA LEU A 423 -0.92 -11.49 18.35
C LEU A 423 -2.38 -11.94 18.26
N THR A 424 -3.07 -11.60 17.17
CA THR A 424 -4.43 -12.10 16.93
C THR A 424 -4.46 -13.61 16.74
N GLY A 425 -3.45 -14.15 16.07
CA GLY A 425 -3.25 -15.59 15.94
C GLY A 425 -3.18 -16.33 17.27
N LEU A 426 -2.66 -15.71 18.33
CA LEU A 426 -2.68 -16.30 19.68
C LEU A 426 -4.07 -16.30 20.32
N LEU A 427 -4.94 -15.35 19.95
CA LEU A 427 -6.31 -15.24 20.46
C LEU A 427 -7.28 -16.22 19.76
N ILE A 428 -7.02 -16.57 18.50
CA ILE A 428 -7.90 -17.47 17.72
C ILE A 428 -8.02 -18.88 18.34
N PRO A 429 -6.92 -19.58 18.69
CA PRO A 429 -6.97 -20.86 19.40
C PRO A 429 -7.73 -20.77 20.71
N ILE A 430 -7.57 -19.67 21.46
CA ILE A 430 -8.28 -19.49 22.74
C ILE A 430 -9.79 -19.51 22.50
N ALA A 431 -10.29 -18.73 21.53
CA ALA A 431 -11.71 -18.72 21.21
C ALA A 431 -12.21 -20.09 20.70
N TRP A 432 -11.39 -20.78 19.90
CA TRP A 432 -11.76 -22.06 19.29
C TRP A 432 -11.74 -23.24 20.27
N PHE A 433 -10.69 -23.38 21.08
CA PHE A 433 -10.57 -24.45 22.09
C PHE A 433 -11.52 -24.26 23.27
N THR A 434 -11.84 -23.02 23.65
CA THR A 434 -12.89 -22.74 24.65
C THR A 434 -14.30 -22.89 24.07
N ASN A 435 -14.42 -23.21 22.78
CA ASN A 435 -15.67 -23.31 22.04
C ASN A 435 -16.55 -22.05 22.16
N THR A 436 -15.92 -20.88 22.25
CA THR A 436 -16.64 -19.61 22.29
C THR A 436 -17.40 -19.44 20.98
N TRP A 437 -18.69 -19.11 21.06
CA TRP A 437 -19.64 -19.03 19.92
C TRP A 437 -19.82 -20.35 19.14
N ASN A 438 -19.65 -21.50 19.78
CA ASN A 438 -19.75 -22.82 19.14
C ASN A 438 -18.77 -23.01 17.96
N THR A 439 -17.65 -22.30 17.97
CA THR A 439 -16.68 -22.31 16.87
C THR A 439 -15.91 -23.63 16.73
N GLY A 440 -15.89 -24.48 17.77
CA GLY A 440 -15.23 -25.79 17.74
C GLY A 440 -15.88 -26.80 16.80
N TYR A 441 -17.15 -26.60 16.43
CA TYR A 441 -17.85 -27.40 15.40
C TYR A 441 -17.52 -26.95 13.96
N LEU A 442 -16.78 -25.85 13.82
CA LEU A 442 -16.43 -25.24 12.54
C LEU A 442 -14.90 -25.27 12.32
N PRO A 443 -14.44 -25.19 11.06
CA PRO A 443 -13.03 -24.96 10.77
C PRO A 443 -12.52 -23.71 11.47
N ILE A 444 -11.32 -23.79 12.07
CA ILE A 444 -10.73 -22.65 12.81
C ILE A 444 -10.55 -21.42 11.91
N ILE A 445 -10.18 -21.67 10.65
CA ILE A 445 -9.95 -20.67 9.61
C ILE A 445 -10.91 -20.91 8.44
N THR A 446 -11.88 -20.03 8.30
CA THR A 446 -12.85 -20.08 7.19
C THR A 446 -13.53 -18.73 7.05
N ASN A 447 -13.64 -18.23 5.82
CA ASN A 447 -14.36 -17.01 5.50
C ASN A 447 -15.82 -17.27 5.09
N ARG A 448 -16.27 -18.52 5.13
CA ARG A 448 -17.65 -18.92 4.80
C ARG A 448 -18.53 -18.94 6.04
N VAL A 449 -19.82 -18.66 5.86
CA VAL A 449 -20.83 -18.70 6.91
C VAL A 449 -21.46 -20.09 6.97
N HIS A 450 -21.69 -20.59 8.17
CA HIS A 450 -22.22 -21.93 8.42
C HIS A 450 -23.56 -21.89 9.13
N ASP A 451 -24.33 -22.97 9.01
CA ASP A 451 -25.54 -23.21 9.80
C ASP A 451 -25.25 -24.04 11.06
N HIS A 452 -26.27 -24.24 11.89
CA HIS A 452 -26.22 -25.06 13.11
C HIS A 452 -25.93 -26.55 12.90
N PHE A 453 -25.88 -27.04 11.65
CA PHE A 453 -25.42 -28.39 11.30
C PHE A 453 -23.93 -28.40 10.92
N GLY A 454 -23.25 -27.26 10.97
CA GLY A 454 -21.86 -27.12 10.53
C GLY A 454 -21.68 -27.28 9.02
N LYS A 455 -22.76 -27.09 8.24
CA LYS A 455 -22.77 -27.04 6.78
C LYS A 455 -22.79 -25.58 6.32
N LEU A 456 -22.56 -25.35 5.02
CA LEU A 456 -22.62 -23.99 4.45
C LEU A 456 -24.04 -23.43 4.56
N TYR A 457 -24.14 -22.16 4.96
CA TYR A 457 -25.42 -21.50 5.20
C TYR A 457 -26.25 -21.36 3.92
N ASN A 458 -27.44 -21.95 3.89
CA ASN A 458 -28.35 -21.86 2.76
C ASN A 458 -29.27 -20.64 2.86
N ILE A 459 -29.05 -19.69 1.95
CA ILE A 459 -29.68 -18.37 1.95
C ILE A 459 -31.17 -18.45 1.60
N SER A 460 -31.55 -19.33 0.66
CA SER A 460 -32.95 -19.44 0.19
C SER A 460 -33.91 -19.83 1.31
N ASN A 461 -33.40 -20.46 2.37
CA ASN A 461 -34.16 -20.83 3.57
C ASN A 461 -34.42 -19.65 4.52
N ALA A 462 -33.91 -18.45 4.24
CA ALA A 462 -34.14 -17.23 5.04
C ALA A 462 -34.75 -16.07 4.23
N LEU A 463 -35.14 -16.31 2.98
CA LEU A 463 -35.66 -15.30 2.04
C LEU A 463 -37.13 -15.51 1.66
N ASP A 464 -37.83 -14.41 1.38
CA ASP A 464 -39.13 -14.38 0.72
C ASP A 464 -38.98 -14.44 -0.82
N SER A 465 -40.11 -14.46 -1.55
CA SER A 465 -40.11 -14.51 -3.03
C SER A 465 -39.56 -13.24 -3.71
N ARG A 466 -39.36 -12.16 -2.95
CA ARG A 466 -38.79 -10.88 -3.41
C ARG A 466 -37.30 -10.77 -3.08
N GLY A 467 -36.70 -11.79 -2.47
CA GLY A 467 -35.31 -11.77 -2.02
C GLY A 467 -35.10 -10.91 -0.76
N MET A 468 -36.17 -10.60 -0.02
CA MET A 468 -36.10 -9.92 1.28
C MET A 468 -36.13 -10.92 2.42
N PHE A 469 -35.70 -10.49 3.60
CA PHE A 469 -35.65 -11.33 4.79
C PHE A 469 -37.03 -11.81 5.26
N ASP A 470 -37.16 -13.12 5.48
CA ASP A 470 -38.34 -13.75 6.09
C ASP A 470 -38.02 -14.26 7.49
N ALA A 471 -38.55 -13.56 8.50
CA ALA A 471 -38.34 -13.90 9.90
C ALA A 471 -38.87 -15.30 10.28
N LYS A 472 -39.99 -15.75 9.68
CA LYS A 472 -40.60 -17.05 10.02
C LYS A 472 -39.75 -18.19 9.48
N LYS A 473 -39.21 -18.05 8.28
CA LYS A 473 -38.31 -19.06 7.70
C LYS A 473 -36.96 -19.08 8.42
N TYR A 474 -36.42 -17.91 8.75
CA TYR A 474 -35.16 -17.79 9.50
C TYR A 474 -35.22 -18.51 10.86
N VAL A 475 -36.29 -18.29 11.63
CA VAL A 475 -36.46 -18.94 12.95
C VAL A 475 -36.56 -20.48 12.82
N LYS A 476 -37.10 -20.99 11.71
CA LYS A 476 -37.20 -22.43 11.45
C LYS A 476 -35.90 -23.06 10.94
N TYR A 477 -35.05 -22.27 10.26
CA TYR A 477 -33.80 -22.76 9.68
C TYR A 477 -32.65 -22.63 10.67
N SER A 478 -31.92 -21.52 10.66
CA SER A 478 -30.73 -21.37 11.50
C SER A 478 -30.22 -19.94 11.58
N ARG A 479 -29.47 -19.68 12.65
CA ARG A 479 -28.63 -18.48 12.81
C ARG A 479 -27.33 -18.64 12.01
N PRO A 480 -26.72 -17.55 11.54
CA PRO A 480 -25.43 -17.62 10.85
C PRO A 480 -24.29 -17.82 11.87
N TYR A 481 -23.48 -18.85 11.68
CA TYR A 481 -22.28 -19.09 12.49
C TYR A 481 -21.00 -18.78 11.69
N LEU A 482 -20.09 -18.07 12.34
CA LEU A 482 -18.78 -17.66 11.82
C LEU A 482 -17.69 -18.52 12.46
N GLY A 483 -16.67 -18.89 11.69
CA GLY A 483 -15.46 -19.53 12.23
C GLY A 483 -14.68 -18.58 13.16
N ALA A 484 -13.85 -19.14 14.05
CA ALA A 484 -13.15 -18.38 15.08
C ALA A 484 -12.27 -17.25 14.50
N ALA A 485 -11.48 -17.55 13.46
CA ALA A 485 -10.63 -16.55 12.80
C ALA A 485 -11.46 -15.40 12.18
N ASN A 486 -12.56 -15.72 11.50
CA ASN A 486 -13.41 -14.71 10.84
C ASN A 486 -14.17 -13.84 11.86
N ALA A 487 -14.66 -14.43 12.95
CA ALA A 487 -15.32 -13.69 14.03
C ALA A 487 -14.36 -12.66 14.66
N LEU A 488 -13.14 -13.08 15.02
CA LEU A 488 -12.14 -12.16 15.58
C LEU A 488 -11.65 -11.13 14.55
N ALA A 489 -11.51 -11.52 13.27
CA ALA A 489 -11.21 -10.57 12.20
C ALA A 489 -12.26 -9.45 12.12
N TYR A 490 -13.57 -9.75 12.21
CA TYR A 490 -14.60 -8.71 12.28
C TYR A 490 -14.50 -7.83 13.53
N GLY A 491 -14.15 -8.39 14.69
CA GLY A 491 -13.85 -7.60 15.90
C GLY A 491 -12.73 -6.57 15.66
N TRP A 492 -11.66 -6.97 14.98
CA TRP A 492 -10.57 -6.05 14.61
C TRP A 492 -10.95 -5.06 13.51
N HIS A 493 -11.86 -5.41 12.59
CA HIS A 493 -12.43 -4.43 11.66
C HIS A 493 -13.15 -3.32 12.42
N PHE A 494 -13.94 -3.63 13.45
CA PHE A 494 -14.56 -2.58 14.27
C PHE A 494 -13.53 -1.73 15.03
N ALA A 495 -12.43 -2.34 15.48
CA ALA A 495 -11.35 -1.62 16.17
C ALA A 495 -10.56 -0.67 15.26
N ILE A 496 -10.29 -1.04 14.00
CA ILE A 496 -9.44 -0.20 13.14
C ILE A 496 -10.06 1.15 12.82
N TYR A 497 -11.39 1.24 12.72
CA TYR A 497 -12.09 2.47 12.34
C TYR A 497 -12.00 3.57 13.40
N THR A 498 -12.08 3.23 14.68
CA THR A 498 -11.85 4.20 15.77
C THR A 498 -10.37 4.44 16.01
N ALA A 499 -9.54 3.41 15.84
CA ALA A 499 -8.08 3.52 15.96
C ALA A 499 -7.50 4.52 14.95
N ILE A 500 -7.89 4.44 13.67
CA ILE A 500 -7.36 5.34 12.63
C ILE A 500 -7.74 6.80 12.86
N ILE A 501 -9.00 7.06 13.25
CA ILE A 501 -9.46 8.43 13.56
C ILE A 501 -8.66 8.96 14.74
N THR A 502 -8.51 8.16 15.79
CA THR A 502 -7.82 8.56 17.03
C THR A 502 -6.32 8.79 16.78
N HIS A 503 -5.70 7.92 15.98
CA HIS A 503 -4.29 8.04 15.61
C HIS A 503 -4.04 9.34 14.84
N VAL A 504 -4.87 9.64 13.83
CA VAL A 504 -4.69 10.84 13.01
C VAL A 504 -4.98 12.12 13.82
N LEU A 505 -5.98 12.08 14.71
CA LEU A 505 -6.28 13.20 15.62
C LEU A 505 -5.19 13.44 16.68
N LEU A 506 -4.47 12.42 17.15
CA LEU A 506 -3.43 12.57 18.17
C LEU A 506 -2.06 12.90 17.60
N TYR A 507 -1.70 12.31 16.45
CA TYR A 507 -0.35 12.42 15.86
C TYR A 507 -0.25 13.50 14.78
N HIS A 508 -1.31 13.73 14.00
CA HIS A 508 -1.29 14.59 12.80
C HIS A 508 -2.25 15.80 12.88
N ARG A 509 -2.68 16.18 14.09
CA ARG A 509 -3.62 17.30 14.30
C ARG A 509 -3.20 18.62 13.64
N PRO A 510 -1.96 19.11 13.78
CA PRO A 510 -1.55 20.38 13.16
C PRO A 510 -1.67 20.32 11.64
N GLN A 511 -1.19 19.24 11.02
CA GLN A 511 -1.22 19.02 9.58
C GLN A 511 -2.67 18.94 9.06
N MET A 512 -3.54 18.24 9.79
CA MET A 512 -4.97 18.14 9.51
C MET A 512 -5.66 19.52 9.50
N ILE A 513 -5.49 20.30 10.57
CA ILE A 513 -6.12 21.63 10.70
C ILE A 513 -5.65 22.56 9.58
N MET A 514 -4.36 22.50 9.23
CA MET A 514 -3.80 23.30 8.13
C MET A 514 -4.38 22.87 6.77
N GLY A 515 -4.51 21.56 6.53
CA GLY A 515 -5.12 21.00 5.33
C GLY A 515 -6.57 21.43 5.16
N PHE A 516 -7.39 21.27 6.20
CA PHE A 516 -8.80 21.69 6.18
C PHE A 516 -8.95 23.20 5.95
N LYS A 517 -8.16 24.05 6.63
CA LYS A 517 -8.17 25.51 6.39
C LYS A 517 -7.83 25.85 4.94
N SER A 518 -6.88 25.15 4.34
CA SER A 518 -6.50 25.32 2.92
C SER A 518 -7.64 24.97 1.98
N ILE A 519 -8.30 23.83 2.21
CA ILE A 519 -9.47 23.39 1.42
C ILE A 519 -10.62 24.40 1.52
N PHE A 520 -10.99 24.82 2.73
CA PHE A 520 -12.09 25.78 2.93
C PHE A 520 -11.79 27.13 2.26
N LYS A 521 -10.54 27.60 2.32
CA LYS A 521 -10.12 28.82 1.63
C LYS A 521 -10.23 28.66 0.11
N SER A 522 -9.76 27.53 -0.44
CA SER A 522 -9.78 27.25 -1.88
C SER A 522 -11.22 27.14 -2.43
N LEU A 523 -12.08 26.38 -1.74
CA LEU A 523 -13.50 26.26 -2.09
C LEU A 523 -14.22 27.62 -2.01
N ARG A 524 -13.94 28.42 -0.97
CA ARG A 524 -14.51 29.78 -0.86
C ARG A 524 -14.05 30.67 -2.01
N CYS A 525 -12.78 30.60 -2.42
CA CYS A 525 -12.27 31.36 -3.56
C CYS A 525 -12.82 30.87 -4.91
N ALA A 526 -13.10 29.57 -5.05
CA ALA A 526 -13.69 28.99 -6.26
C ALA A 526 -15.16 29.40 -6.45
N PHE A 527 -15.96 29.38 -5.37
CA PHE A 527 -17.38 29.72 -5.42
C PHE A 527 -17.67 31.23 -5.30
N PHE A 528 -16.95 31.95 -4.43
CA PHE A 528 -17.11 33.39 -4.24
C PHE A 528 -16.05 34.17 -5.01
N ARG A 529 -16.31 34.34 -6.31
CA ARG A 529 -15.43 35.02 -7.27
C ARG A 529 -15.32 36.53 -6.95
N LYS A 530 -14.44 36.96 -6.03
CA LYS A 530 -13.90 38.34 -6.06
C LYS A 530 -12.67 38.39 -6.97
N LYS A 531 -12.93 38.91 -8.17
CA LYS A 531 -12.02 39.11 -9.30
C LYS A 531 -10.93 40.16 -8.95
N LYS A 532 -9.94 39.83 -8.13
CA LYS A 532 -8.68 40.62 -8.08
C LYS A 532 -7.65 39.93 -8.96
N LYS A 533 -7.45 40.48 -10.16
CA LYS A 533 -6.69 39.90 -11.28
C LYS A 533 -5.16 40.06 -11.12
N THR A 534 -4.70 40.66 -10.02
CA THR A 534 -3.30 41.06 -9.81
C THR A 534 -2.48 40.14 -8.89
N ASP A 535 -3.10 39.13 -8.25
CA ASP A 535 -2.44 38.33 -7.20
C ASP A 535 -2.32 36.83 -7.51
N ARG A 536 -2.56 36.39 -8.75
CA ARG A 536 -2.41 34.97 -9.10
C ARG A 536 -0.95 34.48 -9.00
N SER A 537 0.02 35.35 -9.21
CA SER A 537 1.44 35.02 -9.02
C SER A 537 1.87 35.09 -7.55
N ALA A 538 1.32 36.02 -6.75
CA ALA A 538 1.63 36.14 -5.33
C ALA A 538 0.97 35.04 -4.46
N GLY A 539 -0.19 34.52 -4.89
CA GLY A 539 -0.88 33.41 -4.22
C GLY A 539 -0.15 32.06 -4.35
N ASN A 540 0.48 31.81 -5.51
CA ASN A 540 1.32 30.64 -5.73
C ASN A 540 2.63 30.75 -4.92
N ALA A 541 3.28 31.92 -4.92
CA ALA A 541 4.48 32.17 -4.11
C ALA A 541 4.25 31.94 -2.60
N ARG A 542 3.06 32.27 -2.07
CA ARG A 542 2.68 31.98 -0.66
C ARG A 542 2.30 30.53 -0.38
N GLU A 543 1.88 29.76 -1.38
CA GLU A 543 1.70 28.30 -1.24
C GLU A 543 3.04 27.55 -1.40
N GLU A 544 3.98 28.11 -2.18
CA GLU A 544 5.36 27.64 -2.37
C GLU A 544 6.20 27.78 -1.10
N GLU A 545 6.07 28.88 -0.34
CA GLU A 545 6.67 29.02 1.01
C GLU A 545 6.17 27.96 2.01
N LYS A 546 5.02 27.32 1.76
CA LYS A 546 4.35 26.46 2.75
C LYS A 546 4.74 24.99 2.67
N TYR A 547 5.36 24.55 1.59
CA TYR A 547 5.83 23.17 1.41
C TYR A 547 7.23 23.18 0.78
N PRO A 548 8.31 23.16 1.59
CA PRO A 548 9.68 23.34 1.12
C PRO A 548 10.28 22.15 0.33
N ASP A 549 9.48 21.13 0.00
CA ASP A 549 9.92 19.93 -0.71
C ASP A 549 10.38 20.23 -2.16
N VAL A 550 11.51 19.64 -2.56
CA VAL A 550 12.10 19.82 -3.88
C VAL A 550 11.16 19.44 -5.02
N HIS A 551 10.35 18.38 -4.86
CA HIS A 551 9.47 17.93 -5.94
C HIS A 551 8.28 18.88 -6.13
N ASN A 552 7.79 19.54 -5.07
CA ASN A 552 6.85 20.65 -5.21
C ASN A 552 7.46 21.83 -5.96
N ARG A 553 8.70 22.20 -5.63
CA ARG A 553 9.41 23.29 -6.32
C ARG A 553 9.56 23.01 -7.82
N LEU A 554 9.94 21.79 -8.20
CA LEU A 554 10.03 21.38 -9.61
C LEU A 554 8.66 21.35 -10.30
N MET A 555 7.62 20.94 -9.58
CA MET A 555 6.27 20.85 -10.13
C MET A 555 5.59 22.21 -10.34
N SER A 556 6.11 23.30 -9.75
CA SER A 556 5.60 24.66 -9.93
C SER A 556 5.69 25.16 -11.38
N ALA A 557 6.63 24.62 -12.16
CA ALA A 557 6.77 24.90 -13.59
C ALA A 557 5.55 24.43 -14.42
N TYR A 558 4.75 23.50 -13.90
CA TYR A 558 3.60 22.94 -14.59
C TYR A 558 2.29 23.55 -14.10
N ALA A 559 1.39 23.81 -15.05
CA ALA A 559 0.07 24.35 -14.72
C ALA A 559 -0.78 23.33 -13.94
N GLU A 560 -1.21 23.71 -12.74
CA GLU A 560 -2.09 22.88 -11.90
C GLU A 560 -3.48 22.66 -12.51
N ILE A 561 -4.17 21.63 -12.00
CA ILE A 561 -5.55 21.29 -12.34
C ILE A 561 -6.50 22.20 -11.53
N PRO A 562 -7.44 22.91 -12.20
CA PRO A 562 -8.47 23.66 -11.49
C PRO A 562 -9.37 22.75 -10.65
N GLU A 563 -9.72 23.17 -9.42
CA GLU A 563 -10.56 22.38 -8.52
C GLU A 563 -11.97 22.10 -9.09
N TRP A 564 -12.51 23.02 -9.89
CA TRP A 564 -13.84 22.87 -10.47
C TRP A 564 -13.96 21.68 -11.43
N TRP A 565 -12.86 21.19 -12.03
CA TRP A 565 -12.89 19.96 -12.85
C TRP A 565 -13.33 18.76 -12.03
N PHE A 566 -12.81 18.66 -10.80
CA PHE A 566 -13.16 17.59 -9.87
C PHE A 566 -14.60 17.76 -9.35
N CYS A 567 -15.02 18.98 -9.03
CA CYS A 567 -16.40 19.25 -8.64
C CYS A 567 -17.41 18.90 -9.74
N LEU A 568 -17.07 19.18 -11.00
CA LEU A 568 -17.92 18.85 -12.15
C LEU A 568 -18.08 17.33 -12.31
N ILE A 569 -16.99 16.57 -12.22
CA ILE A 569 -17.05 15.10 -12.29
C ILE A 569 -17.83 14.52 -11.11
N LEU A 570 -17.64 15.07 -9.91
CA LEU A 570 -18.40 14.66 -8.74
C LEU A 570 -19.90 14.86 -8.98
N ALA A 571 -20.30 16.01 -9.50
CA ALA A 571 -21.70 16.31 -9.81
C ALA A 571 -22.26 15.36 -10.89
N ILE A 572 -21.52 15.13 -11.98
CA ILE A 572 -21.95 14.21 -13.06
C ILE A 572 -22.10 12.78 -12.53
N SER A 573 -21.09 12.27 -11.81
CA SER A 573 -21.10 10.93 -11.24
C SER A 573 -22.25 10.73 -10.24
N MET A 574 -22.53 11.72 -9.40
CA MET A 574 -23.66 11.72 -8.46
C MET A 574 -25.00 11.67 -9.18
N ILE A 575 -25.22 12.49 -10.21
CA ILE A 575 -26.46 12.50 -10.99
C ILE A 575 -26.68 11.15 -11.67
N LEU A 576 -25.66 10.61 -12.34
CA LEU A 576 -25.75 9.31 -13.01
C LEU A 576 -25.99 8.17 -12.01
N GLY A 577 -25.40 8.25 -10.81
CA GLY A 577 -25.63 7.28 -9.74
C GLY A 577 -27.07 7.30 -9.22
N ILE A 578 -27.64 8.49 -9.01
CA ILE A 578 -29.05 8.65 -8.63
C ILE A 578 -29.97 8.09 -9.72
N LEU A 579 -29.69 8.39 -10.99
CA LEU A 579 -30.45 7.85 -12.12
C LEU A 579 -30.35 6.31 -12.19
N GLY A 580 -29.17 5.74 -11.95
CA GLY A 580 -28.95 4.30 -11.90
C GLY A 580 -29.77 3.57 -10.81
N ILE A 581 -30.13 4.29 -9.74
CA ILE A 581 -30.95 3.77 -8.63
C ILE A 581 -32.45 3.96 -8.91
N VAL A 582 -32.87 5.14 -9.40
CA VAL A 582 -34.29 5.53 -9.54
C VAL A 582 -34.96 4.91 -10.76
N LEU A 583 -34.24 4.75 -11.87
CA LEU A 583 -34.83 4.30 -13.13
C LEU A 583 -35.15 2.79 -13.17
N TRP A 584 -34.65 2.01 -12.21
CA TRP A 584 -34.86 0.57 -12.09
C TRP A 584 -35.43 0.21 -10.72
N PRO A 585 -36.14 -0.93 -10.59
CA PRO A 585 -36.76 -1.36 -9.33
C PRO A 585 -35.70 -1.90 -8.35
N THR A 586 -34.85 -1.00 -7.83
CA THR A 586 -33.75 -1.32 -6.91
C THR A 586 -34.18 -1.33 -5.44
N TYR A 587 -35.41 -0.88 -5.13
CA TYR A 587 -35.94 -0.77 -3.76
C TYR A 587 -34.99 -0.04 -2.79
N THR A 588 -34.22 0.92 -3.31
CA THR A 588 -33.15 1.62 -2.59
C THR A 588 -33.38 3.12 -2.66
N SER A 589 -33.10 3.83 -1.56
CA SER A 589 -33.19 5.30 -1.54
C SER A 589 -32.02 5.94 -2.30
N PRO A 590 -32.25 6.96 -3.13
CA PRO A 590 -31.17 7.70 -3.79
C PRO A 590 -30.18 8.37 -2.82
N ALA A 591 -30.59 8.55 -1.55
CA ALA A 591 -29.75 9.10 -0.49
C ALA A 591 -28.45 8.29 -0.25
N VAL A 592 -28.39 7.04 -0.70
CA VAL A 592 -27.19 6.19 -0.63
C VAL A 592 -25.97 6.84 -1.27
N VAL A 593 -26.14 7.56 -2.39
CA VAL A 593 -25.03 8.23 -3.07
C VAL A 593 -24.44 9.34 -2.19
N LEU A 594 -25.30 10.11 -1.52
CA LEU A 594 -24.90 11.18 -0.60
C LEU A 594 -24.23 10.61 0.66
N TYR A 595 -24.73 9.48 1.17
CA TYR A 595 -24.10 8.76 2.26
C TYR A 595 -22.67 8.33 1.89
N GLY A 596 -22.46 7.78 0.69
CA GLY A 596 -21.13 7.35 0.25
C GLY A 596 -20.13 8.51 0.19
N ILE A 597 -20.57 9.66 -0.31
CA ILE A 597 -19.77 10.90 -0.30
C ILE A 597 -19.45 11.33 1.14
N LEU A 598 -20.43 11.33 2.03
CA LEU A 598 -20.25 11.72 3.44
C LEU A 598 -19.26 10.81 4.16
N LEU A 599 -19.40 9.49 4.00
CA LEU A 599 -18.50 8.51 4.61
C LEU A 599 -17.07 8.68 4.09
N CYS A 600 -16.92 8.89 2.77
CA CYS A 600 -15.62 9.16 2.17
C CYS A 600 -15.01 10.46 2.72
N LEU A 601 -15.78 11.55 2.85
CA LEU A 601 -15.27 12.82 3.40
C LEU A 601 -14.73 12.67 4.83
N LEU A 602 -15.34 11.80 5.63
CA LEU A 602 -14.90 11.52 7.00
C LEU A 602 -13.59 10.71 7.05
N PHE A 603 -13.46 9.69 6.20
CA PHE A 603 -12.38 8.70 6.29
C PHE A 603 -11.24 8.88 5.27
N ILE A 604 -11.41 9.66 4.21
CA ILE A 604 -10.38 9.83 3.17
C ILE A 604 -9.08 10.41 3.71
N VAL A 605 -9.14 11.38 4.64
CA VAL A 605 -7.92 11.97 5.19
C VAL A 605 -7.25 11.01 6.16
N PRO A 606 -7.94 10.40 7.14
CA PRO A 606 -7.29 9.42 8.00
C PRO A 606 -6.68 8.23 7.23
N ILE A 607 -7.44 7.63 6.31
CA ILE A 607 -6.96 6.52 5.48
C ILE A 607 -5.81 6.96 4.59
N GLY A 608 -5.97 8.11 3.93
CA GLY A 608 -4.98 8.69 3.04
C GLY A 608 -3.64 8.97 3.72
N VAL A 609 -3.64 9.53 4.94
CA VAL A 609 -2.41 9.76 5.71
C VAL A 609 -1.75 8.43 6.05
N THR A 610 -2.52 7.46 6.58
CA THR A 610 -1.96 6.14 6.93
C THR A 610 -1.36 5.42 5.73
N VAL A 611 -2.07 5.33 4.60
CA VAL A 611 -1.57 4.63 3.40
C VAL A 611 -0.40 5.38 2.75
N SER A 612 -0.42 6.72 2.73
CA SER A 612 0.68 7.51 2.16
C SER A 612 1.97 7.40 2.98
N MET A 613 1.90 7.19 4.29
CA MET A 613 3.10 7.04 5.12
C MET A 613 3.55 5.58 5.23
N THR A 614 2.61 4.65 5.39
CA THR A 614 2.94 3.25 5.73
C THR A 614 2.89 2.32 4.53
N GLY A 615 2.14 2.68 3.48
CA GLY A 615 1.84 1.83 2.32
C GLY A 615 0.72 0.80 2.54
N MET A 616 0.11 0.75 3.73
CA MET A 616 -1.01 -0.15 4.05
C MET A 616 -2.35 0.57 3.90
N GLU A 617 -3.21 0.09 3.01
CA GLU A 617 -4.56 0.61 2.82
C GLU A 617 -5.54 -0.03 3.83
N ILE A 618 -6.43 0.78 4.39
CA ILE A 618 -7.46 0.34 5.34
C ILE A 618 -8.82 0.33 4.64
N THR A 619 -9.45 -0.83 4.60
CA THR A 619 -10.71 -1.02 3.89
C THR A 619 -11.94 -0.57 4.69
N LEU A 620 -12.81 0.22 4.06
CA LEU A 620 -14.10 0.65 4.62
C LEU A 620 -15.25 -0.33 4.36
N ASN A 621 -14.96 -1.48 3.75
CA ASN A 621 -15.97 -2.44 3.30
C ASN A 621 -16.93 -2.85 4.45
N VAL A 622 -16.38 -3.35 5.57
CA VAL A 622 -17.18 -3.82 6.72
C VAL A 622 -17.94 -2.67 7.39
N LEU A 623 -17.36 -1.47 7.48
CA LEU A 623 -18.06 -0.31 8.07
C LEU A 623 -19.26 0.12 7.22
N ALA A 624 -19.09 0.18 5.90
CA ALA A 624 -20.14 0.56 4.98
C ALA A 624 -21.28 -0.48 4.98
N GLU A 625 -20.94 -1.78 5.07
CA GLU A 625 -21.89 -2.88 5.25
C GLU A 625 -22.64 -2.78 6.59
N PHE A 626 -21.93 -2.52 7.68
CA PHE A 626 -22.51 -2.39 9.02
C PHE A 626 -23.51 -1.22 9.08
N ILE A 627 -23.11 -0.03 8.66
CA ILE A 627 -24.00 1.14 8.70
C ILE A 627 -25.15 0.98 7.71
N GLY A 628 -24.88 0.51 6.48
CA GLY A 628 -25.91 0.25 5.48
C GLY A 628 -26.94 -0.76 5.98
N GLY A 629 -26.49 -1.89 6.53
CA GLY A 629 -27.36 -2.94 7.07
C GLY A 629 -28.18 -2.50 8.30
N VAL A 630 -27.68 -1.56 9.11
CA VAL A 630 -28.47 -0.95 10.20
C VAL A 630 -29.57 -0.05 9.65
N ILE A 631 -29.30 0.72 8.59
CA ILE A 631 -30.27 1.67 8.01
C ILE A 631 -31.37 0.95 7.23
N VAL A 632 -31.01 -0.07 6.45
CA VAL A 632 -31.93 -0.82 5.57
C VAL A 632 -32.02 -2.30 5.98
N GLU A 633 -32.48 -2.53 7.20
CA GLU A 633 -32.60 -3.88 7.75
C GLU A 633 -33.49 -4.78 6.87
N GLY A 634 -32.99 -5.98 6.55
CA GLY A 634 -33.74 -6.97 5.77
C GLY A 634 -33.71 -6.76 4.26
N ASN A 635 -33.10 -5.67 3.77
CA ASN A 635 -32.94 -5.37 2.35
C ASN A 635 -31.46 -5.42 1.95
N ALA A 636 -31.03 -6.60 1.51
CA ALA A 636 -29.66 -6.83 1.07
C ALA A 636 -29.26 -6.07 -0.19
N LEU A 637 -30.22 -5.78 -1.09
CA LEU A 637 -29.94 -5.03 -2.30
C LEU A 637 -29.57 -3.57 -1.96
N ALA A 638 -30.36 -2.93 -1.10
CA ALA A 638 -30.07 -1.57 -0.64
C ALA A 638 -28.73 -1.53 0.10
N MET A 639 -28.45 -2.51 0.97
CA MET A 639 -27.16 -2.62 1.65
C MET A 639 -26.00 -2.73 0.66
N ASN A 640 -26.13 -3.52 -0.41
CA ASN A 640 -25.11 -3.64 -1.45
C ASN A 640 -24.81 -2.31 -2.16
N PHE A 641 -25.82 -1.45 -2.35
CA PHE A 641 -25.59 -0.09 -2.84
C PHE A 641 -24.89 0.80 -1.81
N PHE A 642 -25.28 0.73 -0.52
CA PHE A 642 -24.60 1.44 0.58
C PHE A 642 -23.12 1.08 0.65
N LYS A 643 -22.82 -0.22 0.58
CA LYS A 643 -21.47 -0.76 0.51
C LYS A 643 -20.73 -0.25 -0.73
N SER A 644 -21.35 -0.36 -1.90
CA SER A 644 -20.74 0.04 -3.18
C SER A 644 -20.32 1.52 -3.11
N TYR A 645 -21.24 2.44 -2.82
CA TYR A 645 -20.92 3.86 -2.75
C TYR A 645 -20.06 4.24 -1.53
N GLY A 646 -20.24 3.60 -0.38
CA GLY A 646 -19.48 3.90 0.84
C GLY A 646 -18.00 3.52 0.77
N TYR A 647 -17.71 2.32 0.26
CA TYR A 647 -16.34 1.83 0.16
C TYR A 647 -15.62 2.38 -1.08
N ILE A 648 -16.25 2.30 -2.27
CA ILE A 648 -15.56 2.56 -3.53
C ILE A 648 -15.12 4.01 -3.69
N THR A 649 -15.94 4.93 -3.18
CA THR A 649 -15.68 6.36 -3.29
C THR A 649 -14.34 6.71 -2.64
N CYS A 650 -14.06 6.12 -1.48
CA CYS A 650 -12.79 6.32 -0.78
C CYS A 650 -11.65 5.55 -1.42
N ALA A 651 -11.84 4.26 -1.76
CA ALA A 651 -10.81 3.42 -2.35
C ALA A 651 -10.29 4.00 -3.69
N HIS A 652 -11.19 4.40 -4.59
CA HIS A 652 -10.79 5.04 -5.84
C HIS A 652 -10.19 6.42 -5.64
N ALA A 653 -10.66 7.20 -4.66
CA ALA A 653 -10.05 8.49 -4.37
C ALA A 653 -8.59 8.35 -3.90
N VAL A 654 -8.32 7.37 -3.03
CA VAL A 654 -6.97 7.04 -2.55
C VAL A 654 -6.09 6.53 -3.69
N SER A 655 -6.59 5.58 -4.49
CA SER A 655 -5.86 5.05 -5.65
C SER A 655 -5.53 6.15 -6.67
N PHE A 656 -6.42 7.10 -6.90
CA PHE A 656 -6.16 8.24 -7.76
C PHE A 656 -5.07 9.18 -7.19
N LEU A 657 -5.08 9.42 -5.87
CA LEU A 657 -4.04 10.21 -5.20
C LEU A 657 -2.67 9.55 -5.30
N GLN A 658 -2.61 8.22 -5.23
CA GLN A 658 -1.39 7.44 -5.43
C GLN A 658 -0.81 7.69 -6.83
N ASP A 659 -1.64 7.64 -7.88
CA ASP A 659 -1.22 7.94 -9.25
C ASP A 659 -0.79 9.41 -9.43
N LEU A 660 -1.49 10.35 -8.78
CA LEU A 660 -1.05 11.75 -8.75
C LEU A 660 0.32 11.90 -8.09
N LYS A 661 0.63 11.10 -7.06
CA LYS A 661 1.97 11.07 -6.45
C LYS A 661 3.02 10.48 -7.40
N ILE A 662 2.70 9.41 -8.14
CA ILE A 662 3.58 8.90 -9.20
C ILE A 662 3.91 10.01 -10.21
N ALA A 663 2.88 10.71 -10.70
CA ALA A 663 3.05 11.82 -11.64
C ALA A 663 3.86 12.97 -11.04
N HIS A 664 3.66 13.27 -9.75
CA HIS A 664 4.44 14.27 -9.01
C HIS A 664 5.92 13.90 -8.92
N TYR A 665 6.23 12.63 -8.63
CA TYR A 665 7.60 12.14 -8.57
C TYR A 665 8.30 12.05 -9.92
N VAL A 666 7.59 11.77 -11.01
CA VAL A 666 8.18 11.68 -12.37
C VAL A 666 8.07 13.02 -13.14
N LYS A 667 7.42 14.02 -12.54
CA LYS A 667 7.24 15.38 -13.07
C LYS A 667 6.46 15.38 -14.40
N ILE A 668 5.35 14.66 -14.38
CA ILE A 668 4.36 14.67 -15.46
C ILE A 668 3.41 15.85 -15.22
N PRO A 669 3.10 16.66 -16.25
CA PRO A 669 2.14 17.76 -16.13
C PRO A 669 0.80 17.28 -15.53
N PRO A 670 0.31 17.87 -14.42
CA PRO A 670 -0.86 17.36 -13.71
C PRO A 670 -2.12 17.25 -14.57
N ARG A 671 -2.33 18.19 -15.50
CA ARG A 671 -3.48 18.17 -16.41
C ARG A 671 -3.48 16.98 -17.36
N VAL A 672 -2.29 16.54 -17.80
CA VAL A 672 -2.13 15.39 -18.69
C VAL A 672 -2.42 14.11 -17.91
N THR A 673 -1.89 13.99 -16.70
CA THR A 673 -2.17 12.85 -15.80
C THR A 673 -3.67 12.69 -15.58
N PHE A 674 -4.35 13.78 -15.19
CA PHE A 674 -5.79 13.78 -14.97
C PHE A 674 -6.57 13.33 -16.20
N MET A 675 -6.25 13.86 -17.39
CA MET A 675 -6.91 13.45 -18.63
C MET A 675 -6.64 11.99 -18.97
N GLY A 676 -5.40 11.51 -18.78
CA GLY A 676 -5.02 10.12 -18.99
C GLY A 676 -5.86 9.17 -18.14
N GLN A 677 -6.00 9.45 -16.84
CA GLN A 677 -6.80 8.63 -15.93
C GLN A 677 -8.30 8.69 -16.24
N MET A 678 -8.83 9.87 -16.60
CA MET A 678 -10.24 10.02 -16.98
C MET A 678 -10.59 9.21 -18.22
N VAL A 679 -9.75 9.27 -19.26
CA VAL A 679 -9.93 8.50 -20.50
C VAL A 679 -9.76 7.00 -20.23
N ALA A 680 -8.72 6.61 -19.49
CA ALA A 680 -8.48 5.20 -19.15
C ALA A 680 -9.63 4.59 -18.33
N THR A 681 -10.23 5.36 -17.41
CA THR A 681 -11.41 4.93 -16.64
C THR A 681 -12.64 4.79 -17.51
N LEU A 682 -12.85 5.71 -18.44
CA LEU A 682 -13.99 5.65 -19.35
C LEU A 682 -13.90 4.44 -20.27
N ILE A 683 -12.71 4.18 -20.83
CA ILE A 683 -12.42 3.00 -21.63
C ILE A 683 -12.63 1.73 -20.79
N SER A 684 -12.02 1.66 -19.61
CA SER A 684 -12.16 0.52 -18.70
C SER A 684 -13.62 0.23 -18.36
N THR A 685 -14.38 1.26 -17.98
CA THR A 685 -15.79 1.14 -17.64
C THR A 685 -16.60 0.60 -18.82
N SER A 686 -16.39 1.14 -20.02
CA SER A 686 -17.10 0.73 -21.23
C SER A 686 -16.77 -0.70 -21.64
N VAL A 687 -15.49 -1.06 -21.66
CA VAL A 687 -15.01 -2.42 -21.99
C VAL A 687 -15.50 -3.42 -20.95
N CYS A 688 -15.38 -3.10 -19.66
CA CYS A 688 -15.84 -3.99 -18.59
C CYS A 688 -17.35 -4.23 -18.69
N THR A 689 -18.16 -3.19 -18.93
CA THR A 689 -19.61 -3.35 -19.13
C THR A 689 -19.93 -4.26 -20.32
N GLY A 690 -19.24 -4.10 -21.45
CA GLY A 690 -19.43 -4.95 -22.63
C GLY A 690 -19.03 -6.41 -22.40
N VAL A 691 -17.87 -6.66 -21.77
CA VAL A 691 -17.42 -8.02 -21.44
C VAL A 691 -18.33 -8.66 -20.39
N PHE A 692 -18.83 -7.88 -19.44
CA PHE A 692 -19.74 -8.37 -18.41
C PHE A 692 -21.08 -8.86 -19.00
N MET A 693 -21.63 -8.15 -20.00
CA MET A 693 -22.78 -8.62 -20.77
C MET A 693 -22.52 -9.97 -21.44
N PHE A 694 -21.33 -10.12 -22.04
CA PHE A 694 -20.93 -11.37 -22.65
C PHE A 694 -20.85 -12.50 -21.61
N GLN A 695 -20.27 -12.25 -20.43
CA GLN A 695 -20.14 -13.25 -19.36
C GLN A 695 -21.49 -13.77 -18.86
N MET A 696 -22.49 -12.91 -18.73
CA MET A 696 -23.82 -13.31 -18.26
C MET A 696 -24.60 -14.18 -19.26
N ASN A 697 -24.19 -14.19 -20.53
CA ASN A 697 -24.77 -15.04 -21.56
C ASN A 697 -24.07 -16.41 -21.70
N ILE A 698 -23.02 -16.66 -20.90
CA ILE A 698 -22.35 -17.96 -20.89
C ILE A 698 -23.28 -18.99 -20.22
N LYS A 699 -23.50 -20.11 -20.91
CA LYS A 699 -24.31 -21.22 -20.40
C LYS A 699 -23.68 -21.81 -19.14
N ASP A 700 -24.50 -22.04 -18.11
CA ASP A 700 -24.10 -22.64 -16.83
C ASP A 700 -22.98 -21.88 -16.10
N VAL A 701 -22.85 -20.56 -16.34
CA VAL A 701 -21.88 -19.73 -15.60
C VAL A 701 -22.21 -19.70 -14.10
N CYS A 702 -21.18 -19.71 -13.25
CA CYS A 702 -21.30 -19.77 -11.79
C CYS A 702 -21.91 -21.08 -11.24
N THR A 703 -21.95 -22.17 -12.02
CA THR A 703 -22.29 -23.52 -11.54
C THR A 703 -21.07 -24.45 -11.57
N GLU A 704 -21.17 -25.63 -10.96
CA GLU A 704 -20.09 -26.63 -11.00
C GLU A 704 -19.81 -27.16 -12.42
N SER A 705 -20.79 -27.07 -13.32
CA SER A 705 -20.66 -27.47 -14.72
C SER A 705 -20.22 -26.34 -15.65
N ALA A 706 -19.80 -25.19 -15.10
CA ALA A 706 -19.44 -24.02 -15.89
C ALA A 706 -18.27 -24.29 -16.86
N PRO A 707 -18.35 -23.83 -18.13
CA PRO A 707 -17.23 -23.93 -19.06
C PRO A 707 -16.02 -23.13 -18.53
N MET A 708 -14.82 -23.61 -18.83
CA MET A 708 -13.54 -22.93 -18.49
C MET A 708 -13.33 -22.63 -16.99
N ARG A 709 -14.06 -23.31 -16.09
CA ARG A 709 -14.00 -23.13 -14.62
C ARG A 709 -14.48 -21.75 -14.15
N PHE A 710 -15.50 -21.20 -14.79
CA PHE A 710 -16.16 -19.96 -14.36
C PHE A 710 -17.10 -20.19 -13.16
N PHE A 711 -16.52 -20.55 -12.01
CA PHE A 711 -17.23 -20.89 -10.77
C PHE A 711 -17.64 -19.70 -9.89
N CYS A 712 -17.20 -18.48 -10.24
CA CYS A 712 -17.60 -17.22 -9.58
C CYS A 712 -17.30 -17.13 -8.07
N PRO A 713 -16.05 -17.37 -7.63
CA PRO A 713 -15.71 -17.34 -6.20
C PRO A 713 -15.94 -15.97 -5.55
N GLY A 714 -15.56 -14.88 -6.23
CA GLY A 714 -15.75 -13.51 -5.74
C GLY A 714 -17.23 -13.14 -5.55
N PRO A 715 -18.09 -13.30 -6.58
CA PRO A 715 -19.54 -13.13 -6.43
C PRO A 715 -20.16 -13.97 -5.31
N ASN A 716 -19.71 -15.21 -5.11
CA ASN A 716 -20.21 -16.08 -4.03
C ASN A 716 -19.85 -15.54 -2.64
N THR A 717 -18.63 -15.02 -2.45
CA THR A 717 -18.24 -14.35 -1.19
C THR A 717 -19.05 -13.07 -0.98
N PHE A 718 -19.22 -12.26 -2.04
CA PHE A 718 -20.03 -11.04 -1.96
C PHE A 718 -21.49 -11.36 -1.59
N MET A 719 -22.09 -12.39 -2.20
CA MET A 719 -23.42 -12.87 -1.89
C MET A 719 -23.53 -13.33 -0.43
N THR A 720 -22.55 -14.08 0.07
CA THR A 720 -22.52 -14.52 1.47
C THR A 720 -22.47 -13.32 2.43
N ALA A 721 -21.66 -12.30 2.11
CA ALA A 721 -21.59 -11.06 2.87
C ALA A 721 -22.90 -10.25 2.80
N SER A 722 -23.54 -10.19 1.62
CA SER A 722 -24.86 -9.55 1.44
C SER A 722 -25.92 -10.15 2.34
N VAL A 723 -25.81 -11.43 2.65
CA VAL A 723 -26.75 -12.12 3.54
C VAL A 723 -26.49 -11.82 4.99
N LEU A 724 -25.23 -11.89 5.41
CA LEU A 724 -24.84 -11.61 6.79
C LEU A 724 -25.21 -10.17 7.18
N TRP A 725 -24.81 -9.19 6.36
CA TRP A 725 -24.94 -7.77 6.66
C TRP A 725 -26.24 -7.15 6.15
N GLY A 726 -26.83 -7.68 5.09
CA GLY A 726 -28.00 -7.09 4.45
C GLY A 726 -29.29 -7.82 4.79
N THR A 727 -29.36 -9.12 4.45
CA THR A 727 -30.56 -9.93 4.65
C THR A 727 -30.85 -10.14 6.13
N ILE A 728 -29.92 -10.73 6.88
CA ILE A 728 -30.13 -10.99 8.32
C ILE A 728 -30.05 -9.68 9.09
N GLY A 729 -29.05 -8.87 8.75
CA GLY A 729 -28.82 -7.54 9.27
C GLY A 729 -27.89 -7.53 10.49
N PRO A 730 -27.03 -6.50 10.65
CA PRO A 730 -26.07 -6.38 11.74
C PRO A 730 -26.73 -6.31 13.12
N ILE A 731 -27.95 -5.79 13.22
CA ILE A 731 -28.69 -5.69 14.49
C ILE A 731 -28.94 -7.09 15.06
N LYS A 732 -29.28 -8.08 14.23
CA LYS A 732 -29.52 -9.47 14.67
C LYS A 732 -28.25 -10.25 14.93
N VAL A 733 -27.14 -9.91 14.27
CA VAL A 733 -25.86 -10.63 14.40
C VAL A 733 -25.02 -10.06 15.54
N PHE A 734 -24.86 -8.73 15.58
CA PHE A 734 -23.96 -7.99 16.47
C PHE A 734 -24.69 -7.05 17.43
N GLY A 735 -25.99 -6.79 17.26
CA GLY A 735 -26.75 -5.90 18.15
C GLY A 735 -26.93 -6.48 19.57
N LYS A 736 -27.75 -5.81 20.40
CA LYS A 736 -27.93 -6.15 21.83
C LYS A 736 -28.30 -7.62 22.08
N GLU A 737 -29.15 -8.17 21.22
CA GLU A 737 -29.61 -9.56 21.24
C GLU A 737 -28.82 -10.48 20.29
N GLY A 738 -27.83 -9.92 19.59
CA GLY A 738 -27.01 -10.65 18.65
C GLY A 738 -26.02 -11.60 19.32
N TYR A 739 -25.77 -12.72 18.65
CA TYR A 739 -24.87 -13.77 19.14
C TYR A 739 -23.42 -13.28 19.26
N TYR A 740 -23.02 -12.35 18.40
CA TYR A 740 -21.67 -11.79 18.30
C TYR A 740 -21.54 -10.38 18.91
N ARG A 741 -22.45 -9.99 19.80
CA ARG A 741 -22.52 -8.64 20.38
C ARG A 741 -21.21 -8.10 20.97
N TRP A 742 -20.42 -8.98 21.58
CA TRP A 742 -19.16 -8.59 22.22
C TRP A 742 -18.10 -8.14 21.23
N LEU A 743 -18.20 -8.50 19.94
CA LEU A 743 -17.27 -8.02 18.91
C LEU A 743 -17.39 -6.50 18.68
N LEU A 744 -18.53 -5.88 19.01
CA LEU A 744 -18.68 -4.42 18.97
C LEU A 744 -17.77 -3.69 19.98
N MET A 745 -17.26 -4.40 21.00
CA MET A 745 -16.21 -3.86 21.88
C MET A 745 -14.91 -3.56 21.12
N GLY A 746 -14.76 -4.03 19.88
CA GLY A 746 -13.71 -3.60 18.97
C GLY A 746 -13.61 -2.07 18.88
N PHE A 747 -14.74 -1.35 18.75
CA PHE A 747 -14.75 0.11 18.64
C PHE A 747 -14.04 0.81 19.82
N PRO A 748 -14.41 0.61 21.10
CA PRO A 748 -13.68 1.20 22.21
C PRO A 748 -12.26 0.64 22.35
N VAL A 749 -12.02 -0.64 22.06
CA VAL A 749 -10.67 -1.23 22.11
C VAL A 749 -9.72 -0.52 21.14
N GLY A 750 -10.16 -0.21 19.92
CA GLY A 750 -9.36 0.54 18.94
C GLY A 750 -8.94 1.92 19.44
N PHE A 751 -9.86 2.67 20.05
CA PHE A 751 -9.56 3.95 20.68
C PHE A 751 -8.55 3.80 21.83
N LEU A 752 -8.80 2.85 22.75
CA LEU A 752 -7.98 2.64 23.94
C LEU A 752 -6.56 2.22 23.58
N LEU A 753 -6.37 1.29 22.64
CA LEU A 753 -5.04 0.83 22.23
C LEU A 753 -4.19 1.97 21.67
N VAL A 754 -4.76 2.81 20.81
CA VAL A 754 -4.05 3.98 20.25
C VAL A 754 -3.74 4.98 21.35
N PHE A 755 -4.70 5.28 22.22
CA PHE A 755 -4.51 6.23 23.32
C PHE A 755 -3.42 5.77 24.30
N ILE A 756 -3.41 4.49 24.68
CA ILE A 756 -2.40 3.93 25.59
C ILE A 756 -1.01 4.03 24.98
N VAL A 757 -0.82 3.63 23.72
CA VAL A 757 0.49 3.69 23.07
C VAL A 757 0.94 5.14 22.88
N TRP A 758 0.03 6.05 22.53
CA TRP A 758 0.33 7.48 22.46
C TRP A 758 0.76 8.05 23.82
N ALA A 759 0.06 7.69 24.90
CA ALA A 759 0.40 8.13 26.24
C ALA A 759 1.78 7.60 26.69
N LEU A 760 2.09 6.34 26.35
CA LEU A 760 3.40 5.74 26.61
C LEU A 760 4.52 6.43 25.83
N GLN A 761 4.30 6.75 24.55
CA GLN A 761 5.27 7.50 23.74
C GLN A 761 5.49 8.92 24.27
N ARG A 762 4.44 9.57 24.81
CA ARG A 762 4.57 10.89 25.47
C ARG A 762 5.31 10.79 26.80
N ARG A 763 5.15 9.68 27.54
CA ARG A 763 5.81 9.46 28.82
C ARG A 763 7.30 9.11 28.66
N TYR A 764 7.65 8.45 27.56
CA TYR A 764 8.99 7.98 27.21
C TYR A 764 9.38 8.42 25.78
N PRO A 765 9.58 9.73 25.54
CA PRO A 765 9.82 10.28 24.21
C PRO A 765 11.14 9.85 23.58
N ASP A 766 12.14 9.49 24.39
CA ASP A 766 13.49 9.09 23.93
C ASP A 766 13.57 7.60 23.53
N SER A 767 12.49 6.84 23.73
CA SER A 767 12.47 5.42 23.36
C SER A 767 12.28 5.24 21.85
N GLY A 768 13.37 4.98 21.14
CA GLY A 768 13.33 4.66 19.70
C GLY A 768 12.49 3.42 19.36
N PHE A 769 12.29 2.49 20.30
CA PHE A 769 11.41 1.33 20.11
C PHE A 769 9.94 1.74 20.11
N LEU A 770 9.49 2.50 21.12
CA LEU A 770 8.09 2.92 21.23
C LEU A 770 7.67 3.78 20.04
N ARG A 771 8.56 4.63 19.51
CA ARG A 771 8.28 5.45 18.32
C ARG A 771 8.00 4.62 17.05
N ARG A 772 8.54 3.40 16.95
CA ARG A 772 8.31 2.50 15.80
C ARG A 772 6.99 1.72 15.92
N ILE A 773 6.31 1.74 17.06
CA ILE A 773 5.03 1.04 17.21
C ILE A 773 3.94 1.86 16.52
N ASN A 774 3.28 1.25 15.55
CA ASN A 774 2.09 1.81 14.91
C ASN A 774 0.91 0.85 15.11
N VAL A 775 0.04 1.21 16.06
CA VAL A 775 -1.14 0.41 16.44
C VAL A 775 -2.09 0.20 15.27
N VAL A 776 -2.27 1.21 14.42
CA VAL A 776 -3.19 1.12 13.27
C VAL A 776 -2.69 0.08 12.27
N VAL A 777 -1.39 0.08 11.98
CA VAL A 777 -0.76 -0.93 11.10
C VAL A 777 -0.80 -2.32 11.73
N ALA A 778 -0.60 -2.43 13.04
CA ALA A 778 -0.73 -3.70 13.74
C ALA A 778 -2.16 -4.27 13.64
N ILE A 779 -3.17 -3.45 13.89
CA ILE A 779 -4.57 -3.86 13.71
C ILE A 779 -4.84 -4.20 12.23
N ALA A 780 -4.28 -3.45 11.27
CA ALA A 780 -4.43 -3.76 9.84
C ALA A 780 -3.90 -5.15 9.47
N GLY A 781 -2.81 -5.60 10.09
CA GLY A 781 -2.33 -6.97 9.97
C GLY A 781 -3.27 -8.01 10.60
N SER A 782 -3.91 -7.68 11.73
CA SER A 782 -4.94 -8.53 12.36
C SER A 782 -6.19 -8.74 11.50
N LEU A 783 -6.43 -7.92 10.47
CA LEU A 783 -7.56 -8.08 9.56
C LEU A 783 -7.36 -9.19 8.53
N GLN A 784 -6.12 -9.67 8.34
CA GLN A 784 -5.74 -10.56 7.23
C GLN A 784 -6.07 -12.04 7.48
N TRP A 785 -6.75 -12.34 8.59
CA TRP A 785 -7.20 -13.68 8.93
C TRP A 785 -8.46 -14.08 8.16
N ALA A 786 -8.53 -15.36 7.76
CA ALA A 786 -9.64 -15.98 7.05
C ALA A 786 -9.90 -15.39 5.64
N PRO A 787 -9.51 -16.08 4.53
CA PRO A 787 -9.06 -17.47 4.46
C PRO A 787 -7.54 -17.67 4.67
N TYR A 788 -6.76 -16.60 4.77
CA TYR A 788 -5.29 -16.70 4.86
C TYR A 788 -4.82 -16.94 6.29
N SER A 789 -3.75 -17.72 6.41
CA SER A 789 -3.05 -18.04 7.65
C SER A 789 -1.80 -17.18 7.86
N PHE A 790 -1.19 -17.25 9.05
CA PHE A 790 0.05 -16.52 9.36
C PHE A 790 1.23 -16.93 8.46
N SER A 791 1.17 -18.12 7.87
CA SER A 791 2.12 -18.60 6.86
C SER A 791 2.29 -17.68 5.65
N TYR A 792 1.30 -16.83 5.34
CA TYR A 792 1.36 -15.84 4.26
C TYR A 792 1.95 -14.48 4.69
N ALA A 793 2.14 -14.27 5.99
CA ALA A 793 2.68 -13.02 6.55
C ALA A 793 4.12 -13.21 7.05
N TRP A 794 4.38 -14.32 7.74
CA TRP A 794 5.66 -14.62 8.37
C TRP A 794 6.86 -14.51 7.42
N PRO A 795 6.84 -15.06 6.19
CA PRO A 795 8.01 -15.02 5.30
C PRO A 795 8.46 -13.61 4.90
N ALA A 796 7.58 -12.63 4.97
CA ALA A 796 7.93 -11.24 4.70
C ALA A 796 8.90 -10.68 5.76
N LEU A 797 8.84 -11.15 7.01
CA LEU A 797 9.62 -10.58 8.11
C LEU A 797 11.13 -10.84 7.97
N PRO A 798 11.62 -12.07 7.72
CA PRO A 798 13.05 -12.31 7.46
C PRO A 798 13.57 -11.54 6.24
N VAL A 799 12.78 -11.44 5.16
CA VAL A 799 13.16 -10.71 3.95
C VAL A 799 13.25 -9.20 4.22
N ALA A 800 12.28 -8.65 4.95
CA ALA A 800 12.28 -7.24 5.33
C ALA A 800 13.46 -6.91 6.24
N TRP A 801 13.76 -7.77 7.22
CA TRP A 801 14.93 -7.63 8.08
C TRP A 801 16.23 -7.66 7.27
N PHE A 802 16.37 -8.61 6.35
CA PHE A 802 17.57 -8.72 5.52
C PHE A 802 17.74 -7.48 4.63
N SER A 803 16.70 -7.04 3.92
CA SER A 803 16.80 -5.88 3.03
C SER A 803 16.97 -4.56 3.79
N TRP A 804 16.06 -4.24 4.72
CA TRP A 804 15.99 -2.93 5.35
C TRP A 804 16.93 -2.74 6.54
N ILE A 805 17.24 -3.80 7.29
CA ILE A 805 18.10 -3.69 8.48
C ILE A 805 19.53 -4.12 8.16
N TYR A 806 19.72 -5.24 7.47
CA TYR A 806 21.08 -5.74 7.18
C TYR A 806 21.72 -5.04 5.98
N VAL A 807 21.03 -5.01 4.83
CA VAL A 807 21.60 -4.48 3.57
C VAL A 807 21.60 -2.96 3.56
N ARG A 808 20.47 -2.29 3.82
CA ARG A 808 20.40 -0.81 3.81
C ARG A 808 21.40 -0.17 4.76
N SER A 809 21.49 -0.61 6.02
CA SER A 809 22.37 0.00 7.02
C SER A 809 23.87 -0.18 6.74
N ARG A 810 24.27 -1.18 5.92
CA ARG A 810 25.69 -1.43 5.61
C ARG A 810 26.08 -1.05 4.18
N TYR A 811 25.14 -1.11 3.25
CA TYR A 811 25.34 -0.98 1.81
C TYR A 811 24.23 -0.14 1.18
N LEU A 812 24.05 1.09 1.67
CA LEU A 812 22.97 1.99 1.23
C LEU A 812 22.96 2.20 -0.30
N ASN A 813 24.13 2.44 -0.91
CA ASN A 813 24.26 2.62 -2.36
C ASN A 813 23.82 1.37 -3.15
N PHE A 814 24.03 0.16 -2.61
CA PHE A 814 23.60 -1.09 -3.25
C PHE A 814 22.09 -1.26 -3.10
N TRP A 815 21.59 -1.01 -1.90
CA TRP A 815 20.18 -1.09 -1.58
C TRP A 815 19.36 -0.12 -2.44
N SER A 816 19.76 1.15 -2.51
CA SER A 816 19.06 2.18 -3.29
C SER A 816 19.00 1.85 -4.78
N ARG A 817 20.05 1.23 -5.33
CA ARG A 817 20.12 0.89 -6.76
C ARG A 817 19.33 -0.36 -7.15
N TYR A 818 19.33 -1.41 -6.33
CA TYR A 818 18.82 -2.73 -6.75
C TYR A 818 17.59 -3.22 -5.98
N ASN A 819 17.29 -2.73 -4.77
CA ASN A 819 16.21 -3.29 -3.94
C ASN A 819 14.83 -3.21 -4.61
N TYR A 820 14.45 -2.01 -5.07
CA TYR A 820 13.15 -1.82 -5.74
C TYR A 820 13.10 -2.45 -7.12
N VAL A 821 14.24 -2.50 -7.84
CA VAL A 821 14.36 -3.21 -9.11
C VAL A 821 14.18 -4.71 -8.92
N LEU A 822 14.71 -5.27 -7.82
CA LEU A 822 14.51 -6.67 -7.44
C LEU A 822 13.02 -6.95 -7.22
N SER A 823 12.34 -6.19 -6.35
CA SER A 823 10.88 -6.33 -6.14
C SER A 823 10.10 -6.27 -7.47
N ALA A 824 10.37 -5.27 -8.31
CA ALA A 824 9.71 -5.13 -9.61
C ALA A 824 9.96 -6.33 -10.53
N SER A 825 11.20 -6.82 -10.61
CA SER A 825 11.59 -7.93 -11.49
C SER A 825 10.99 -9.27 -11.06
N LEU A 826 10.98 -9.57 -9.76
CA LEU A 826 10.41 -10.81 -9.24
C LEU A 826 8.90 -10.84 -9.45
N SER A 827 8.21 -9.74 -9.13
CA SER A 827 6.77 -9.61 -9.32
C SER A 827 6.38 -9.66 -10.82
N ALA A 828 7.16 -9.04 -11.70
CA ALA A 828 6.95 -9.14 -13.15
C ALA A 828 7.20 -10.57 -13.67
N GLY A 829 8.25 -11.24 -13.18
CA GLY A 829 8.60 -12.62 -13.55
C GLY A 829 7.50 -13.61 -13.16
N VAL A 830 6.98 -13.50 -11.92
CA VAL A 830 5.82 -14.27 -11.45
C VAL A 830 4.60 -14.02 -12.32
N ALA A 831 4.27 -12.75 -12.61
CA ALA A 831 3.09 -12.41 -13.41
C ALA A 831 3.14 -13.00 -14.82
N ILE A 832 4.26 -12.84 -15.55
CA ILE A 832 4.40 -13.38 -16.91
C ILE A 832 4.45 -14.92 -16.88
N SER A 833 5.14 -15.51 -15.91
CA SER A 833 5.19 -16.97 -15.75
C SER A 833 3.83 -17.58 -15.47
N ALA A 834 3.03 -16.96 -14.60
CA ALA A 834 1.64 -17.35 -14.35
C ALA A 834 0.79 -17.33 -15.63
N ILE A 835 0.95 -16.31 -16.47
CA ILE A 835 0.25 -16.19 -17.76
C ILE A 835 0.66 -17.33 -18.70
N ILE A 836 1.96 -17.61 -18.84
CA ILE A 836 2.45 -18.68 -19.71
C ILE A 836 1.94 -20.04 -19.21
N MET A 837 2.08 -20.34 -17.91
CA MET A 837 1.58 -21.58 -17.32
C MET A 837 0.07 -21.77 -17.55
N LEU A 838 -0.69 -20.68 -17.41
CA LEU A 838 -2.12 -20.70 -17.64
C LEU A 838 -2.45 -21.14 -19.08
N PHE A 839 -1.92 -20.43 -20.08
CA PHE A 839 -2.28 -20.65 -21.50
C PHE A 839 -1.64 -21.89 -22.11
N THR A 840 -0.62 -22.47 -21.47
CA THR A 840 0.05 -23.69 -21.94
C THR A 840 -0.47 -24.93 -21.24
N VAL A 841 -0.15 -25.11 -19.95
CA VAL A 841 -0.39 -26.37 -19.23
C VAL A 841 -1.75 -26.42 -18.54
N GLN A 842 -2.20 -25.33 -17.91
CA GLN A 842 -3.47 -25.33 -17.18
C GLN A 842 -4.68 -25.34 -18.12
N TRP A 843 -4.61 -24.61 -19.24
CA TRP A 843 -5.65 -24.61 -20.27
C TRP A 843 -5.78 -25.97 -20.95
N ALA A 844 -4.66 -26.66 -21.20
CA ALA A 844 -4.65 -28.02 -21.75
C ALA A 844 -5.13 -29.09 -20.75
N GLY A 845 -5.40 -28.73 -19.49
CA GLY A 845 -5.84 -29.67 -18.45
C GLY A 845 -4.77 -30.67 -18.01
N ILE A 846 -3.50 -30.40 -18.31
CA ILE A 846 -2.39 -31.29 -17.96
C ILE A 846 -2.08 -31.10 -16.48
N ASN A 847 -2.17 -32.16 -15.68
CA ASN A 847 -1.83 -32.15 -14.26
C ASN A 847 -0.65 -33.08 -14.01
N VAL A 848 0.34 -32.62 -13.25
CA VAL A 848 1.48 -33.44 -12.82
C VAL A 848 1.14 -34.05 -11.46
N VAL A 849 0.93 -35.36 -11.40
CA VAL A 849 0.59 -36.08 -10.16
C VAL A 849 1.82 -36.80 -9.64
N TRP A 850 2.37 -36.33 -8.52
CA TRP A 850 3.44 -37.00 -7.78
C TRP A 850 3.44 -36.52 -6.31
N TRP A 851 4.36 -37.03 -5.48
CA TRP A 851 4.42 -36.71 -4.06
C TRP A 851 4.41 -35.20 -3.79
N GLY A 852 5.23 -34.43 -4.49
CA GLY A 852 5.34 -32.99 -4.28
C GLY A 852 4.08 -32.18 -4.59
N ASN A 853 3.13 -32.75 -5.34
CA ASN A 853 1.85 -32.11 -5.66
C ASN A 853 0.65 -32.69 -4.90
N THR A 854 0.83 -33.81 -4.20
CA THR A 854 -0.25 -34.48 -3.46
C THR A 854 -0.08 -34.36 -1.95
N GLN A 855 1.17 -34.34 -1.46
CA GLN A 855 1.50 -34.30 -0.05
C GLN A 855 0.96 -33.05 0.70
N PRO A 856 0.98 -31.83 0.12
CA PRO A 856 0.49 -30.63 0.83
C PRO A 856 -1.01 -30.61 1.12
N PHE A 857 -1.77 -31.53 0.53
CA PHE A 857 -3.22 -31.64 0.65
C PHE A 857 -3.66 -32.92 1.37
N LYS A 858 -2.79 -33.54 2.17
CA LYS A 858 -3.13 -34.75 2.95
C LYS A 858 -3.63 -34.42 4.35
N GLY A 859 -4.48 -35.31 4.88
CA GLY A 859 -5.03 -35.20 6.24
C GLY A 859 -5.77 -33.88 6.45
N CYS A 860 -5.50 -33.24 7.58
CA CYS A 860 -6.18 -32.00 7.97
C CYS A 860 -5.88 -30.78 7.07
N GLU A 861 -4.85 -30.81 6.23
CA GLU A 861 -4.58 -29.76 5.23
C GLU A 861 -5.43 -29.92 3.97
N GLY A 862 -5.89 -31.14 3.66
CA GLY A 862 -6.81 -31.39 2.55
C GLY A 862 -8.26 -31.13 2.94
N GLU A 863 -8.68 -31.70 4.07
CA GLU A 863 -10.02 -31.52 4.62
C GLU A 863 -9.92 -30.87 6.01
N PRO A 864 -10.64 -29.76 6.29
CA PRO A 864 -10.46 -29.02 7.53
C PRO A 864 -10.94 -29.84 8.74
N CYS A 865 -10.00 -30.19 9.61
CA CYS A 865 -10.29 -30.84 10.88
C CYS A 865 -11.00 -29.89 11.87
N ARG A 866 -11.96 -30.46 12.61
CA ARG A 866 -12.82 -29.75 13.58
C ARG A 866 -12.57 -30.30 14.99
N LEU A 867 -12.80 -29.48 16.02
CA LEU A 867 -12.64 -29.90 17.42
C LEU A 867 -13.72 -30.90 17.81
N TYR A 868 -14.96 -30.60 17.43
CA TYR A 868 -16.12 -31.44 17.66
C TYR A 868 -16.73 -31.88 16.34
N LYS A 869 -17.20 -33.12 16.30
CA LYS A 869 -17.93 -33.70 15.17
C LYS A 869 -19.38 -33.89 15.59
N LEU A 870 -20.30 -33.59 14.68
CA LEU A 870 -21.74 -33.80 14.87
C LEU A 870 -22.12 -35.17 14.32
N ALA A 871 -23.02 -35.88 15.00
CA ALA A 871 -23.69 -37.02 14.41
C ALA A 871 -24.65 -36.58 13.29
N GLU A 872 -25.08 -37.52 12.45
CA GLU A 872 -26.01 -37.22 11.36
C GLU A 872 -27.35 -36.70 11.90
N GLY A 873 -27.74 -35.48 11.49
CA GLY A 873 -28.95 -34.81 11.96
C GLY A 873 -28.82 -34.04 13.29
N GLU A 874 -27.66 -34.10 13.96
CA GLU A 874 -27.40 -33.38 15.20
C GLU A 874 -27.10 -31.89 14.95
N ARG A 875 -27.51 -31.02 15.89
CA ARG A 875 -27.28 -29.57 15.87
C ARG A 875 -26.65 -29.09 17.18
N PHE A 876 -25.87 -28.01 17.12
CA PHE A 876 -25.21 -27.38 18.27
C PHE A 876 -25.72 -25.97 18.61
#